data_AF-A0A3L7WG81-F1
#
_entry.id   AF-A0A3L7WG81-F1
#
_cell.length_a   1.000
_cell.length_b   1.000
_cell.length_c   1.000
_cell.angle_alpha   90.00
_cell.angle_beta   90.00
_cell.angle_gamma   90.00
#
_symmetry.space_group_name_H-M   'P 1'
#
loop_
_entity.id
_entity.type
_entity.pdbx_description
1 polymer ?
#
loop_
_entity_poly.entity_id
_entity_poly.type
_entity_poly.pdbx_seq_one_letter_code
_entity_poly.pdbx_strand_id
1 'polypeptide(L)'
;MTEQTLAQTPRQRFTLTWEHIMFLAILALSVLTRFWALGDRALHHDETLHADYSYSLYAGLGFVHDPLLHGPFLYIMGAISYFFFGDSDYTARFSPALFSVALGMTPFLLRKELGRTSAIIAAVVMLFSPVFLYIGRFFRHDSYAVLFEVLVLIAIVRYARERDVRWLIIGALSFSFMLTDLETAYLYLAIFLPVLVAVFFWNVWRPALLGVGVIGVLIVACVFILPGKAQPAENPSEDITVSRVNGNYICPSEPLEDYIDNPIQTKAPGPIFGFGALETVDNTYALCVRHQPDNQLRVYLFKLYQFFRHPAILMAATVTILGSLGLWYLVWKRRDSNGNTHWMRAQASPNSMIRAYASLAADNRLLKAVGLAFIPYALFFSSFFSNPVGVISGTTGSLLYWLAQHNVKRGGQPSHYYAVMLAIYEPLIVIAALASMVLVIVRVIRMFRTKSEPTVHLAMGMLFAYWSVGAFFVFSWAGEKMPWLTIHPLTPLTFLAAWGAGQLIDAWIREHRTKTDGKSALVAIVGMSAIVAFAATTLLTLAIHPDSQYAYLAPWIPLGFVVICAVIALSHYQSHGALWSAGMLVFVLGGTLALYEFRSSWRINFITGDTADEMLVYTQTSPDALRVIRDLREASLSRFGDLSMPIWHDNETVWDWYLRPFSNHSEQPAGAPGVPADDVMAIVVLDENLSSIDDNTLPGFLIQKYPLRWWFPEDQIYRLQPDWLTEAPNENSSLLTKVLRQPLDQDTA
;
A
#
# COMPACT_ATOMS: atom_id res chain seq x y z
N MET A 1 -18.92 -63.78 -5.77
CA MET A 1 -19.65 -62.63 -6.35
C MET A 1 -20.36 -61.94 -5.20
N THR A 2 -19.84 -60.80 -4.75
CA THR A 2 -20.48 -59.97 -3.72
C THR A 2 -20.24 -58.53 -4.12
N GLU A 3 -21.28 -57.93 -4.70
CA GLU A 3 -21.34 -56.52 -5.07
C GLU A 3 -21.14 -55.66 -3.82
N GLN A 4 -20.02 -54.94 -3.77
CA GLN A 4 -19.87 -53.81 -2.87
C GLN A 4 -20.69 -52.66 -3.44
N THR A 5 -21.79 -52.35 -2.77
CA THR A 5 -22.59 -51.14 -2.95
C THR A 5 -21.70 -49.92 -2.75
N LEU A 6 -21.33 -49.28 -3.87
CA LEU A 6 -20.79 -47.93 -3.90
C LEU A 6 -21.84 -46.98 -3.31
N ALA A 7 -21.67 -46.63 -2.03
CA ALA A 7 -22.42 -45.54 -1.40
C ALA A 7 -22.10 -44.25 -2.16
N GLN A 8 -22.97 -43.89 -3.10
CA GLN A 8 -22.93 -42.61 -3.80
C GLN A 8 -23.11 -41.51 -2.75
N THR A 9 -22.05 -40.76 -2.46
CA THR A 9 -22.12 -39.53 -1.68
C THR A 9 -23.13 -38.61 -2.39
N PRO A 10 -24.22 -38.18 -1.72
CA PRO A 10 -25.23 -37.38 -2.40
C PRO A 10 -24.58 -36.10 -2.91
N ARG A 11 -24.71 -35.83 -4.22
CA ARG A 11 -24.37 -34.53 -4.80
C ARG A 11 -25.17 -33.48 -4.03
N GLN A 12 -24.52 -32.75 -3.12
CA GLN A 12 -25.11 -31.60 -2.47
C GLN A 12 -25.53 -30.63 -3.57
N ARG A 13 -26.84 -30.49 -3.80
CA ARG A 13 -27.37 -29.47 -4.71
C ARG A 13 -26.97 -28.12 -4.12
N PHE A 14 -26.28 -27.30 -4.92
CA PHE A 14 -25.96 -25.93 -4.54
C PHE A 14 -27.26 -25.17 -4.31
N THR A 15 -27.51 -24.75 -3.06
CA THR A 15 -28.65 -23.89 -2.71
C THR A 15 -28.14 -22.48 -2.52
N LEU A 16 -28.64 -21.54 -3.33
CA LEU A 16 -28.34 -20.12 -3.17
C LEU A 16 -28.85 -19.66 -1.80
N THR A 17 -27.95 -19.14 -0.97
CA THR A 17 -28.30 -18.61 0.37
C THR A 17 -28.30 -17.08 0.34
N TRP A 18 -28.94 -16.44 1.33
CA TRP A 18 -28.90 -14.98 1.50
C TRP A 18 -27.48 -14.42 1.56
N GLU A 19 -26.55 -15.14 2.17
CA GLU A 19 -25.12 -14.78 2.19
C GLU A 19 -24.55 -14.69 0.77
N HIS A 20 -24.85 -15.65 -0.11
CA HIS A 20 -24.42 -15.59 -1.51
C HIS A 20 -25.05 -14.41 -2.24
N ILE A 21 -26.34 -14.12 -2.01
CA ILE A 21 -27.03 -12.96 -2.61
C ILE A 21 -26.36 -11.65 -2.17
N MET A 22 -25.98 -11.53 -0.89
CA MET A 22 -25.28 -10.35 -0.38
C MET A 22 -23.92 -10.17 -1.03
N PHE A 23 -23.11 -11.24 -1.14
CA PHE A 23 -21.82 -11.14 -1.83
C PHE A 23 -21.97 -10.85 -3.33
N LEU A 24 -22.99 -11.37 -4.00
CA LEU A 24 -23.29 -11.02 -5.39
C LEU A 24 -23.68 -9.55 -5.54
N ALA A 25 -24.47 -9.00 -4.60
CA ALA A 25 -24.80 -7.58 -4.58
C ALA A 25 -23.56 -6.71 -4.33
N ILE A 26 -22.71 -7.07 -3.37
CA ILE A 26 -21.46 -6.36 -3.09
C ILE A 26 -20.54 -6.42 -4.32
N LEU A 27 -20.43 -7.58 -4.99
CA LEU A 27 -19.66 -7.74 -6.22
C LEU A 27 -20.21 -6.81 -7.33
N ALA A 28 -21.51 -6.82 -7.58
CA ALA A 28 -22.14 -5.98 -8.59
C ALA A 28 -21.91 -4.49 -8.31
N LEU A 29 -22.07 -4.07 -7.05
CA LEU A 29 -21.79 -2.69 -6.64
C LEU A 29 -20.31 -2.35 -6.74
N SER A 30 -19.41 -3.29 -6.43
CA SER A 30 -17.95 -3.09 -6.55
C SER A 30 -17.57 -2.86 -8.01
N VAL A 31 -18.11 -3.66 -8.92
CA VAL A 31 -17.91 -3.49 -10.36
C VAL A 31 -18.45 -2.12 -10.79
N LEU A 32 -19.68 -1.77 -10.40
CA LEU A 32 -20.26 -0.48 -10.77
C LEU A 32 -19.40 0.69 -10.29
N THR A 33 -19.03 0.73 -9.00
CA THR A 33 -18.30 1.87 -8.44
C THR A 33 -16.86 1.98 -8.95
N ARG A 34 -16.22 0.88 -9.35
CA ARG A 34 -14.82 0.89 -9.84
C ARG A 34 -14.71 1.13 -11.34
N PHE A 35 -15.72 0.75 -12.13
CA PHE A 35 -15.68 0.92 -13.59
C PHE A 35 -16.48 2.11 -14.11
N TRP A 36 -17.34 2.73 -13.30
CA TRP A 36 -18.06 3.95 -13.67
C TRP A 36 -17.12 5.15 -13.80
N ALA A 37 -17.21 5.92 -14.90
CA ALA A 37 -16.45 7.17 -15.09
C ALA A 37 -14.92 7.02 -14.91
N LEU A 38 -14.36 5.88 -15.31
CA LEU A 38 -12.96 5.53 -15.00
C LEU A 38 -11.94 6.33 -15.82
N GLY A 39 -12.33 6.80 -17.00
CA GLY A 39 -11.48 7.60 -17.90
C GLY A 39 -11.85 9.09 -17.95
N ASP A 40 -12.74 9.57 -17.09
CA ASP A 40 -13.28 10.94 -17.18
C ASP A 40 -12.27 12.02 -16.74
N ARG A 41 -11.14 11.61 -16.17
CA ARG A 41 -10.16 12.45 -15.46
C ARG A 41 -8.76 12.25 -15.99
N ALA A 42 -7.99 13.33 -16.00
CA ALA A 42 -6.57 13.28 -16.33
C ALA A 42 -5.86 12.23 -15.47
N LEU A 43 -4.96 11.47 -16.09
CA LEU A 43 -4.00 10.64 -15.39
C LEU A 43 -3.16 11.51 -14.45
N HIS A 44 -3.03 11.08 -13.20
CA HIS A 44 -2.06 11.64 -12.27
C HIS A 44 -0.63 11.54 -12.83
N HIS A 45 0.27 12.37 -12.35
CA HIS A 45 1.67 12.40 -12.80
C HIS A 45 2.35 11.02 -12.77
N ASP A 46 2.20 10.25 -11.70
CA ASP A 46 2.70 8.87 -11.67
C ASP A 46 1.91 7.91 -12.59
N GLU A 47 0.61 8.13 -12.80
CA GLU A 47 -0.19 7.29 -13.70
C GLU A 47 0.24 7.45 -15.17
N THR A 48 0.69 8.64 -15.59
CA THR A 48 1.16 8.87 -16.98
C THR A 48 2.41 8.06 -17.28
N LEU A 49 3.35 7.99 -16.34
CA LEU A 49 4.52 7.10 -16.42
C LEU A 49 4.08 5.63 -16.57
N HIS A 50 3.17 5.18 -15.72
CA HIS A 50 2.67 3.81 -15.78
C HIS A 50 1.95 3.50 -17.09
N ALA A 51 1.17 4.44 -17.60
CA ALA A 51 0.44 4.33 -18.86
C ALA A 51 1.38 4.29 -20.07
N ASP A 52 2.35 5.20 -20.13
CA ASP A 52 3.28 5.29 -21.24
C ASP A 52 4.20 4.06 -21.35
N TYR A 53 4.78 3.59 -20.23
CA TYR A 53 5.63 2.40 -20.25
C TYR A 53 4.83 1.12 -20.57
N SER A 54 3.58 1.05 -20.12
CA SER A 54 2.65 -0.03 -20.52
C SER A 54 2.34 0.04 -22.02
N TYR A 55 2.21 1.25 -22.57
CA TYR A 55 1.99 1.46 -23.99
C TYR A 55 3.23 1.08 -24.81
N SER A 56 4.43 1.44 -24.37
CA SER A 56 5.69 1.06 -25.02
C SER A 56 5.84 -0.46 -25.14
N LEU A 57 5.47 -1.21 -24.09
CA LEU A 57 5.39 -2.66 -24.15
C LEU A 57 4.34 -3.16 -25.15
N TYR A 58 3.13 -2.58 -25.13
CA TYR A 58 2.04 -2.93 -26.04
C TYR A 58 2.37 -2.65 -27.53
N ALA A 59 2.97 -1.50 -27.81
CA ALA A 59 3.33 -1.04 -29.14
C ALA A 59 4.59 -1.72 -29.71
N GLY A 60 5.28 -2.55 -28.91
CA GLY A 60 6.50 -3.24 -29.32
C GLY A 60 7.73 -2.33 -29.39
N LEU A 61 7.72 -1.20 -28.68
CA LEU A 61 8.86 -0.28 -28.56
C LEU A 61 9.95 -0.81 -27.62
N GLY A 62 9.63 -1.89 -26.89
CA GLY A 62 10.52 -2.54 -25.93
C GLY A 62 10.12 -2.23 -24.49
N PHE A 63 10.57 -3.09 -23.58
CA PHE A 63 10.41 -2.89 -22.14
C PHE A 63 11.59 -3.56 -21.44
N VAL A 64 12.19 -2.81 -20.52
CA VAL A 64 13.20 -3.32 -19.61
C VAL A 64 12.78 -2.89 -18.22
N HIS A 65 12.73 -3.84 -17.29
CA HIS A 65 12.40 -3.55 -15.89
C HIS A 65 13.37 -2.52 -15.32
N ASP A 66 12.80 -1.49 -14.73
CA ASP A 66 13.51 -0.41 -14.07
C ASP A 66 13.07 -0.33 -12.60
N PRO A 67 13.97 -0.56 -11.62
CA PRO A 67 13.69 -0.41 -10.19
C PRO A 67 13.06 0.93 -9.74
N LEU A 68 13.28 2.05 -10.45
CA LEU A 68 12.59 3.32 -10.16
C LEU A 68 11.07 3.18 -10.35
N LEU A 69 10.71 2.38 -11.35
CA LEU A 69 9.35 2.20 -11.85
C LEU A 69 8.66 1.03 -11.17
N HIS A 70 9.23 0.50 -10.09
CA HIS A 70 8.76 -0.68 -9.36
C HIS A 70 8.70 -1.93 -10.25
N GLY A 71 7.93 -2.94 -9.80
CA GLY A 71 7.90 -4.24 -10.43
C GLY A 71 7.21 -4.28 -11.80
N PRO A 72 7.61 -5.20 -12.70
CA PRO A 72 7.08 -5.33 -14.06
C PRO A 72 5.59 -5.71 -14.15
N PHE A 73 4.97 -6.19 -13.07
CA PHE A 73 3.61 -6.73 -13.06
C PHE A 73 2.58 -5.72 -13.60
N LEU A 74 2.61 -4.48 -13.11
CA LEU A 74 1.69 -3.43 -13.53
C LEU A 74 1.75 -3.17 -15.03
N TYR A 75 2.96 -3.08 -15.59
CA TYR A 75 3.19 -2.74 -17.00
C TYR A 75 2.67 -3.82 -17.94
N ILE A 76 2.90 -5.08 -17.56
CA ILE A 76 2.38 -6.24 -18.30
C ILE A 76 0.84 -6.23 -18.24
N MET A 77 0.24 -5.94 -17.08
CA MET A 77 -1.21 -5.86 -16.95
C MET A 77 -1.82 -4.68 -17.71
N GLY A 78 -1.13 -3.54 -17.76
CA GLY A 78 -1.49 -2.38 -18.59
C GLY A 78 -1.45 -2.72 -20.08
N ALA A 79 -0.36 -3.32 -20.55
CA ALA A 79 -0.20 -3.74 -21.94
C ALA A 79 -1.27 -4.78 -22.35
N ILE A 80 -1.61 -5.74 -21.48
CA ILE A 80 -2.71 -6.68 -21.70
C ILE A 80 -4.04 -5.94 -21.83
N SER A 81 -4.29 -4.92 -21.00
CA SER A 81 -5.49 -4.10 -21.09
C SER A 81 -5.60 -3.39 -22.44
N TYR A 82 -4.51 -2.75 -22.88
CA TYR A 82 -4.44 -2.09 -24.19
C TYR A 82 -4.61 -3.07 -25.35
N PHE A 83 -4.05 -4.27 -25.25
CA PHE A 83 -4.22 -5.32 -26.24
C PHE A 83 -5.69 -5.71 -26.47
N PHE A 84 -6.49 -5.79 -25.41
CA PHE A 84 -7.90 -6.18 -25.54
C PHE A 84 -8.85 -5.01 -25.82
N PHE A 85 -8.53 -3.80 -25.35
CA PHE A 85 -9.50 -2.69 -25.31
C PHE A 85 -9.01 -1.38 -25.96
N GLY A 86 -7.78 -1.34 -26.47
CA GLY A 86 -7.12 -0.13 -26.96
C GLY A 86 -6.51 0.72 -25.84
N ASP A 87 -5.68 1.70 -26.20
CA ASP A 87 -5.01 2.62 -25.28
C ASP A 87 -5.86 3.87 -25.00
N SER A 88 -6.24 4.05 -23.75
CA SER A 88 -7.03 5.20 -23.27
C SER A 88 -6.88 5.35 -21.76
N ASP A 89 -7.22 6.50 -21.21
CA ASP A 89 -7.19 6.71 -19.76
C ASP A 89 -8.10 5.72 -19.02
N TYR A 90 -9.24 5.36 -19.63
CA TYR A 90 -10.15 4.32 -19.10
C TYR A 90 -9.47 2.96 -19.03
N THR A 91 -8.84 2.54 -20.13
CA THR A 91 -8.23 1.21 -20.24
C THR A 91 -6.92 1.12 -19.48
N ALA A 92 -6.21 2.22 -19.23
CA ALA A 92 -5.06 2.28 -18.33
C ALA A 92 -5.47 1.89 -16.90
N ARG A 93 -6.60 2.43 -16.43
CA ARG A 93 -7.15 2.15 -15.09
C ARG A 93 -8.02 0.88 -15.02
N PHE A 94 -8.23 0.17 -16.13
CA PHE A 94 -9.07 -1.03 -16.14
C PHE A 94 -8.53 -2.17 -15.26
N SER A 95 -7.23 -2.46 -15.39
CA SER A 95 -6.57 -3.52 -14.63
C SER A 95 -6.53 -3.28 -13.12
N PRO A 96 -6.19 -2.08 -12.57
CA PRO A 96 -6.24 -1.86 -11.14
C PRO A 96 -7.70 -1.92 -10.61
N ALA A 97 -8.68 -1.41 -11.37
CA ALA A 97 -10.10 -1.49 -11.02
C ALA A 97 -10.57 -2.95 -10.88
N LEU A 98 -10.16 -3.82 -11.81
CA LEU A 98 -10.46 -5.25 -11.75
C LEU A 98 -9.86 -5.92 -10.51
N PHE A 99 -8.60 -5.61 -10.19
CA PHE A 99 -7.92 -6.18 -9.03
C PHE A 99 -8.47 -5.62 -7.70
N SER A 100 -8.93 -4.37 -7.69
CA SER A 100 -9.65 -3.79 -6.55
C SER A 100 -11.00 -4.48 -6.30
N VAL A 101 -11.74 -4.85 -7.36
CA VAL A 101 -12.95 -5.68 -7.21
C VAL A 101 -12.59 -7.04 -6.59
N ALA A 102 -11.52 -7.68 -7.07
CA ALA A 102 -11.07 -8.95 -6.53
C ALA A 102 -10.67 -8.83 -5.05
N LEU A 103 -9.96 -7.76 -4.68
CA LEU A 103 -9.55 -7.45 -3.31
C LEU A 103 -10.77 -7.33 -2.39
N GLY A 104 -11.79 -6.56 -2.80
CA GLY A 104 -13.04 -6.42 -2.03
C GLY A 104 -13.79 -7.74 -1.80
N MET A 105 -13.55 -8.76 -2.64
CA MET A 105 -14.18 -10.09 -2.51
C MET A 105 -13.36 -11.09 -1.70
N THR A 106 -12.10 -10.78 -1.36
CA THR A 106 -11.24 -11.66 -0.54
C THR A 106 -11.85 -12.03 0.82
N PRO A 107 -12.67 -11.20 1.52
CA PRO A 107 -13.29 -11.61 2.78
C PRO A 107 -14.17 -12.86 2.66
N PHE A 108 -14.76 -13.11 1.49
CA PHE A 108 -15.53 -14.34 1.24
C PHE A 108 -14.68 -15.61 1.45
N LEU A 109 -13.39 -15.56 1.12
CA LEU A 109 -12.47 -16.69 1.27
C LEU A 109 -12.12 -16.98 2.74
N LEU A 110 -12.24 -15.97 3.62
CA LEU A 110 -11.98 -16.08 5.07
C LEU A 110 -13.25 -16.27 5.91
N ARG A 111 -14.44 -16.31 5.30
CA ARG A 111 -15.73 -16.32 6.03
C ARG A 111 -15.88 -17.44 7.07
N LYS A 112 -15.17 -18.57 6.91
CA LYS A 112 -15.22 -19.68 7.87
C LYS A 112 -14.32 -19.46 9.09
N GLU A 113 -13.25 -18.71 8.94
CA GLU A 113 -12.23 -18.44 9.94
C GLU A 113 -12.50 -17.10 10.66
N LEU A 114 -12.89 -16.08 9.88
CA LEU A 114 -13.26 -14.76 10.37
C LEU A 114 -14.67 -14.75 10.99
N GLY A 115 -15.60 -15.51 10.41
CA GLY A 115 -17.04 -15.45 10.71
C GLY A 115 -17.82 -14.80 9.56
N ARG A 116 -19.06 -15.25 9.33
CA ARG A 116 -19.87 -14.80 8.17
C ARG A 116 -20.19 -13.31 8.25
N THR A 117 -20.66 -12.85 9.40
CA THR A 117 -21.00 -11.45 9.65
C THR A 117 -19.79 -10.54 9.47
N SER A 118 -18.65 -10.92 10.07
CA SER A 118 -17.38 -10.19 9.91
C SER A 118 -16.90 -10.15 8.46
N ALA A 119 -17.04 -11.24 7.69
CA ALA A 119 -16.65 -11.25 6.28
C ALA A 119 -17.53 -10.32 5.41
N ILE A 120 -18.83 -10.28 5.67
CA ILE A 120 -19.74 -9.34 4.98
C ILE A 120 -19.39 -7.90 5.34
N ILE A 121 -19.15 -7.60 6.63
CA ILE A 121 -18.77 -6.25 7.07
C ILE A 121 -17.47 -5.81 6.39
N ALA A 122 -16.43 -6.66 6.38
CA ALA A 122 -15.17 -6.35 5.71
C ALA A 122 -15.37 -6.05 4.22
N ALA A 123 -16.18 -6.84 3.52
CA ALA A 123 -16.46 -6.64 2.09
C ALA A 123 -17.26 -5.35 1.82
N VAL A 124 -18.22 -5.00 2.69
CA VAL A 124 -18.98 -3.73 2.58
C VAL A 124 -18.08 -2.53 2.86
N VAL A 125 -17.20 -2.61 3.85
CA VAL A 125 -16.25 -1.54 4.16
C VAL A 125 -15.28 -1.34 3.00
N MET A 126 -14.69 -2.41 2.44
CA MET A 126 -13.82 -2.33 1.26
C MET A 126 -14.55 -1.82 0.00
N LEU A 127 -15.87 -2.01 -0.10
CA LEU A 127 -16.67 -1.48 -1.20
C LEU A 127 -16.76 0.06 -1.15
N PHE A 128 -16.97 0.64 0.04
CA PHE A 128 -17.29 2.07 0.20
C PHE A 128 -16.17 2.94 0.78
N SER A 129 -15.13 2.35 1.38
CA SER A 129 -14.00 3.10 1.95
C SER A 129 -13.41 4.08 0.92
N PRO A 130 -13.20 5.36 1.30
CA PRO A 130 -12.58 6.35 0.42
C PRO A 130 -11.24 5.88 -0.14
N VAL A 131 -10.37 5.33 0.71
CA VAL A 131 -9.03 4.88 0.31
C VAL A 131 -9.11 3.66 -0.61
N PHE A 132 -9.89 2.63 -0.25
CA PHE A 132 -10.00 1.42 -1.08
C PHE A 132 -10.60 1.70 -2.46
N LEU A 133 -11.57 2.62 -2.54
CA LEU A 133 -12.20 2.96 -3.82
C LEU A 133 -11.28 3.84 -4.67
N TYR A 134 -10.66 4.87 -4.07
CA TYR A 134 -9.78 5.80 -4.79
C TYR A 134 -8.52 5.10 -5.32
N ILE A 135 -7.76 4.45 -4.43
CA ILE A 135 -6.57 3.69 -4.84
C ILE A 135 -6.95 2.49 -5.70
N GLY A 136 -8.17 1.97 -5.52
CA GLY A 136 -8.74 0.92 -6.35
C GLY A 136 -8.92 1.29 -7.82
N ARG A 137 -9.03 2.58 -8.15
CA ARG A 137 -9.23 3.11 -9.50
C ARG A 137 -7.96 3.76 -10.06
N PHE A 138 -6.90 3.81 -9.27
CA PHE A 138 -5.66 4.51 -9.56
C PHE A 138 -4.69 3.55 -10.26
N PHE A 139 -4.11 3.95 -11.40
CA PHE A 139 -3.15 3.13 -12.14
C PHE A 139 -1.77 3.14 -11.49
N ARG A 140 -1.71 2.51 -10.32
CA ARG A 140 -0.54 2.26 -9.46
C ARG A 140 -0.52 0.82 -8.96
N HIS A 141 0.60 0.43 -8.36
CA HIS A 141 0.90 -0.92 -7.91
C HIS A 141 0.05 -1.37 -6.71
N ASP A 142 -0.35 -0.46 -5.83
CA ASP A 142 -0.85 -0.78 -4.48
C ASP A 142 -2.08 -1.71 -4.44
N SER A 143 -3.02 -1.51 -5.37
CA SER A 143 -4.23 -2.36 -5.46
C SER A 143 -3.89 -3.81 -5.79
N TYR A 144 -2.85 -4.04 -6.60
CA TYR A 144 -2.34 -5.37 -6.91
C TYR A 144 -1.59 -5.95 -5.72
N ALA A 145 -0.65 -5.19 -5.16
CA ALA A 145 0.15 -5.58 -4.00
C ALA A 145 -0.73 -6.05 -2.85
N VAL A 146 -1.72 -5.25 -2.43
CA VAL A 146 -2.60 -5.58 -1.31
C VAL A 146 -3.49 -6.79 -1.61
N LEU A 147 -3.96 -6.99 -2.84
CA LEU A 147 -4.65 -8.22 -3.21
C LEU A 147 -3.74 -9.43 -2.94
N PHE A 148 -2.50 -9.38 -3.40
CA PHE A 148 -1.57 -10.48 -3.21
C PHE A 148 -1.18 -10.68 -1.75
N GLU A 149 -0.98 -9.62 -0.97
CA GLU A 149 -0.75 -9.69 0.48
C GLU A 149 -1.88 -10.45 1.20
N VAL A 150 -3.13 -10.13 0.87
CA VAL A 150 -4.32 -10.78 1.44
C VAL A 150 -4.44 -12.22 0.94
N LEU A 151 -4.15 -12.51 -0.34
CA LEU A 151 -4.17 -13.87 -0.87
C LEU A 151 -3.08 -14.76 -0.26
N VAL A 152 -1.89 -14.23 0.01
CA VAL A 152 -0.83 -14.94 0.74
C VAL A 152 -1.29 -15.24 2.17
N LEU A 153 -1.88 -14.27 2.86
CA LEU A 153 -2.46 -14.50 4.19
C LEU A 153 -3.53 -15.59 4.18
N ILE A 154 -4.47 -15.51 3.23
CA ILE A 154 -5.53 -16.51 3.04
C ILE A 154 -4.93 -17.88 2.79
N ALA A 155 -3.94 -17.97 1.90
CA ALA A 155 -3.25 -19.21 1.59
C ALA A 155 -2.60 -19.83 2.84
N ILE A 156 -1.91 -19.03 3.66
CA ILE A 156 -1.30 -19.48 4.91
C ILE A 156 -2.37 -20.04 5.87
N VAL A 157 -3.44 -19.28 6.11
CA VAL A 157 -4.52 -19.65 7.04
C VAL A 157 -5.24 -20.92 6.56
N ARG A 158 -5.60 -20.98 5.28
CA ARG A 158 -6.34 -22.09 4.68
C ARG A 158 -5.47 -23.35 4.57
N TYR A 159 -4.19 -23.21 4.23
CA TYR A 159 -3.24 -24.32 4.24
C TYR A 159 -3.04 -24.89 5.65
N ALA A 160 -2.89 -24.04 6.67
CA ALA A 160 -2.74 -24.48 8.06
C ALA A 160 -3.93 -25.34 8.54
N ARG A 161 -5.14 -25.02 8.05
CA ARG A 161 -6.37 -25.75 8.38
C ARG A 161 -6.56 -27.02 7.54
N GLU A 162 -6.54 -26.88 6.23
CA GLU A 162 -6.98 -27.90 5.27
C GLU A 162 -5.84 -28.78 4.77
N ARG A 163 -4.59 -28.29 4.80
CA ARG A 163 -3.38 -28.95 4.27
C ARG A 163 -3.48 -29.30 2.78
N ASP A 164 -4.36 -28.60 2.05
CA ASP A 164 -4.55 -28.73 0.62
C ASP A 164 -3.43 -27.97 -0.12
N VAL A 165 -2.74 -28.67 -1.03
CA VAL A 165 -1.64 -28.12 -1.83
C VAL A 165 -2.08 -26.95 -2.70
N ARG A 166 -3.37 -26.84 -3.05
CA ARG A 166 -3.90 -25.71 -3.83
C ARG A 166 -3.63 -24.38 -3.15
N TRP A 167 -3.84 -24.31 -1.83
CA TRP A 167 -3.57 -23.09 -1.06
C TRP A 167 -2.08 -22.77 -1.01
N LEU A 168 -1.22 -23.79 -0.95
CA LEU A 168 0.23 -23.58 -1.01
C LEU A 168 0.65 -23.01 -2.37
N ILE A 169 0.10 -23.51 -3.47
CA ILE A 169 0.37 -23.01 -4.83
C ILE A 169 -0.18 -21.58 -5.00
N ILE A 170 -1.42 -21.32 -4.58
CA ILE A 170 -2.02 -19.98 -4.63
C ILE A 170 -1.17 -18.98 -3.83
N GLY A 171 -0.74 -19.35 -2.62
CA GLY A 171 0.12 -18.50 -1.80
C GLY A 171 1.48 -18.24 -2.44
N ALA A 172 2.11 -19.27 -3.00
CA ALA A 172 3.41 -19.13 -3.66
C ALA A 172 3.32 -18.26 -4.93
N LEU A 173 2.30 -18.45 -5.77
CA LEU A 173 2.07 -17.62 -6.95
C LEU A 173 1.72 -16.17 -6.58
N SER A 174 0.84 -15.97 -5.59
CA SER A 174 0.49 -14.63 -5.12
C SER A 174 1.72 -13.91 -4.56
N PHE A 175 2.56 -14.61 -3.80
CA PHE A 175 3.82 -14.05 -3.30
C PHE A 175 4.79 -13.69 -4.43
N SER A 176 4.87 -14.51 -5.49
CA SER A 176 5.66 -14.14 -6.67
C SER A 176 5.11 -12.90 -7.36
N PHE A 177 3.79 -12.79 -7.54
CA PHE A 177 3.22 -11.63 -8.18
C PHE A 177 3.43 -10.36 -7.34
N MET A 178 3.31 -10.47 -6.02
CA MET A 178 3.65 -9.40 -5.08
C MET A 178 5.11 -8.95 -5.24
N LEU A 179 6.06 -9.88 -5.35
CA LEU A 179 7.48 -9.57 -5.59
C LEU A 179 7.73 -8.89 -6.94
N THR A 180 6.98 -9.28 -7.99
CA THR A 180 7.08 -8.66 -9.31
C THR A 180 6.25 -7.37 -9.44
N ASP A 181 5.58 -6.94 -8.38
CA ASP A 181 4.71 -5.78 -8.41
C ASP A 181 5.29 -4.60 -7.64
N LEU A 182 5.58 -4.76 -6.34
CA LEU A 182 6.02 -3.65 -5.49
C LEU A 182 6.97 -4.07 -4.37
N GLU A 183 7.94 -3.21 -4.04
CA GLU A 183 8.92 -3.43 -2.98
C GLU A 183 8.30 -3.50 -1.57
N THR A 184 7.02 -3.13 -1.41
CA THR A 184 6.23 -3.39 -0.19
C THR A 184 6.18 -4.87 0.17
N ALA A 185 6.47 -5.77 -0.76
CA ALA A 185 6.70 -7.19 -0.49
C ALA A 185 7.78 -7.43 0.58
N TYR A 186 8.84 -6.61 0.64
CA TYR A 186 9.86 -6.69 1.68
C TYR A 186 9.32 -6.28 3.05
N LEU A 187 8.45 -5.28 3.10
CA LEU A 187 7.77 -4.85 4.32
C LEU A 187 6.78 -5.91 4.81
N TYR A 188 6.04 -6.52 3.89
CA TYR A 188 5.16 -7.65 4.20
C TYR A 188 5.94 -8.82 4.81
N LEU A 189 7.09 -9.18 4.24
CA LEU A 189 7.97 -10.20 4.82
C LEU A 189 8.47 -9.80 6.22
N ALA A 190 8.88 -8.54 6.41
CA ALA A 190 9.32 -8.04 7.71
C ALA A 190 8.24 -8.13 8.80
N ILE A 191 6.96 -8.08 8.41
CA ILE A 191 5.82 -8.25 9.32
C ILE A 191 5.48 -9.74 9.49
N PHE A 192 5.29 -10.51 8.41
CA PHE A 192 4.74 -11.86 8.50
C PHE A 192 5.76 -12.95 8.80
N LEU A 193 7.01 -12.82 8.35
CA LEU A 193 8.03 -13.84 8.60
C LEU A 193 8.31 -14.02 10.10
N PRO A 194 8.48 -12.96 10.92
CA PRO A 194 8.70 -13.11 12.36
C PRO A 194 7.58 -13.87 13.07
N VAL A 195 6.31 -13.60 12.76
CA VAL A 195 5.18 -14.30 13.41
C VAL A 195 5.10 -15.76 12.98
N LEU A 196 5.35 -16.09 11.71
CA LEU A 196 5.36 -17.48 11.24
C LEU A 196 6.49 -18.28 11.91
N VAL A 197 7.68 -17.69 11.98
CA VAL A 197 8.84 -18.29 12.67
C VAL A 197 8.58 -18.43 14.17
N ALA A 198 7.99 -17.41 14.80
CA ALA A 198 7.64 -17.45 16.21
C ALA A 198 6.59 -18.54 16.50
N VAL A 199 5.55 -18.66 15.68
CA VAL A 199 4.55 -19.73 15.82
C VAL A 199 5.20 -21.11 15.63
N PHE A 200 6.12 -21.27 14.68
CA PHE A 200 6.87 -22.52 14.52
C PHE A 200 7.65 -22.88 15.80
N PHE A 201 8.52 -21.99 16.27
CA PHE A 201 9.35 -22.27 17.44
C PHE A 201 8.56 -22.34 18.75
N TRP A 202 7.45 -21.63 18.88
CA TRP A 202 6.54 -21.77 20.02
C TRP A 202 6.01 -23.20 20.18
N ASN A 203 5.73 -23.86 19.06
CA ASN A 203 5.19 -25.22 19.02
C ASN A 203 6.29 -26.30 19.00
N VAL A 204 7.52 -25.98 18.57
CA VAL A 204 8.64 -26.94 18.47
C VAL A 204 9.61 -26.84 19.63
N TRP A 205 10.13 -25.65 19.93
CA TRP A 205 11.13 -25.41 20.97
C TRP A 205 11.13 -23.95 21.44
N ARG A 206 10.35 -23.64 22.50
CA ARG A 206 10.12 -22.27 22.98
C ARG A 206 11.40 -21.44 23.26
N PRO A 207 12.47 -21.99 23.88
CA PRO A 207 13.72 -21.25 24.06
C PRO A 207 14.35 -20.72 22.77
N ALA A 208 14.08 -21.34 21.61
CA ALA A 208 14.57 -20.84 20.32
C ALA A 208 14.03 -19.46 19.95
N LEU A 209 12.89 -19.05 20.52
CA LEU A 209 12.33 -17.72 20.28
C LEU A 209 13.27 -16.61 20.70
N LEU A 210 14.00 -16.80 21.80
CA LEU A 210 15.04 -15.86 22.23
C LEU A 210 16.18 -15.82 21.20
N GLY A 211 16.63 -16.99 20.72
CA GLY A 211 17.67 -17.09 19.70
C GLY A 211 17.29 -16.39 18.39
N VAL A 212 16.08 -16.65 17.88
CA VAL A 212 15.55 -15.97 16.68
C VAL A 212 15.41 -14.47 16.91
N GLY A 213 14.92 -14.05 18.08
CA GLY A 213 14.80 -12.63 18.43
C GLY A 213 16.16 -11.93 18.44
N VAL A 214 17.18 -12.56 19.04
CA VAL A 214 18.55 -12.03 19.05
C VAL A 214 19.11 -11.95 17.63
N ILE A 215 18.94 -12.99 16.81
CA ILE A 215 19.36 -12.98 15.39
C ILE A 215 18.70 -11.81 14.65
N GLY A 216 17.39 -11.64 14.80
CA GLY A 216 16.64 -10.55 14.16
C GLY A 216 17.13 -9.17 14.58
N VAL A 217 17.33 -8.94 15.88
CA VAL A 217 17.88 -7.67 16.41
C VAL A 217 19.28 -7.40 15.87
N LEU A 218 20.14 -8.42 15.81
CA LEU A 218 21.49 -8.29 15.25
C LEU A 218 21.46 -7.94 13.76
N ILE A 219 20.58 -8.55 12.97
CA ILE A 219 20.42 -8.22 11.54
C ILE A 219 19.99 -6.76 11.37
N VAL A 220 18.95 -6.32 12.08
CA VAL A 220 18.48 -4.93 12.04
C VAL A 220 19.59 -3.98 12.48
N ALA A 221 20.33 -4.30 13.53
CA ALA A 221 21.47 -3.50 13.97
C ALA A 221 22.56 -3.42 12.90
N CYS A 222 22.89 -4.53 12.21
CA CYS A 222 23.88 -4.54 11.14
C CYS A 222 23.51 -3.66 9.94
N VAL A 223 22.23 -3.51 9.64
CA VAL A 223 21.78 -2.72 8.48
C VAL A 223 21.54 -1.25 8.85
N PHE A 224 20.95 -0.97 10.00
CA PHE A 224 20.45 0.38 10.33
C PHE A 224 21.18 1.10 11.47
N ILE A 225 21.98 0.40 12.29
CA ILE A 225 22.59 0.99 13.51
C ILE A 225 24.12 0.98 13.45
N LEU A 226 24.71 -0.13 13.01
CA LEU A 226 26.15 -0.36 13.00
C LEU A 226 26.92 0.36 11.89
N PRO A 227 26.37 0.59 10.69
CA PRO A 227 27.02 1.43 9.70
C PRO A 227 27.20 2.86 10.20
N GLY A 228 28.28 3.50 9.76
CA GLY A 228 28.57 4.91 10.02
C GLY A 228 27.64 5.85 9.26
N LYS A 229 27.74 7.14 9.59
CA LYS A 229 27.01 8.22 8.90
C LYS A 229 27.89 8.86 7.85
N ALA A 230 27.35 9.02 6.64
CA ALA A 230 28.03 9.72 5.55
C ALA A 230 28.08 11.24 5.81
N GLN A 231 29.10 11.88 5.28
CA GLN A 231 29.16 13.34 5.16
C GLN A 231 28.16 13.79 4.10
N PRO A 232 27.19 14.67 4.44
CA PRO A 232 26.29 15.25 3.45
C PRO A 232 27.09 16.01 2.39
N ALA A 233 26.59 15.99 1.15
CA ALA A 233 27.14 16.84 0.10
C ALA A 233 27.03 18.32 0.48
N GLU A 234 28.06 19.12 0.19
CA GLU A 234 28.05 20.56 0.49
C GLU A 234 27.07 21.32 -0.40
N ASN A 235 26.94 20.91 -1.67
CA ASN A 235 25.95 21.39 -2.63
C ASN A 235 25.26 20.16 -3.26
N PRO A 236 24.27 19.57 -2.59
CA PRO A 236 23.56 18.40 -3.12
C PRO A 236 22.76 18.80 -4.36
N SER A 237 22.94 18.07 -5.47
CA SER A 237 21.86 17.96 -6.47
C SER A 237 20.78 17.05 -5.90
N GLU A 238 19.58 17.01 -6.51
CA GLU A 238 18.52 16.08 -6.10
C GLU A 238 19.00 14.62 -6.03
N ASP A 239 19.96 14.25 -6.89
CA ASP A 239 20.51 12.90 -6.99
C ASP A 239 21.72 12.62 -6.07
N ILE A 240 22.42 13.65 -5.57
CA ILE A 240 23.66 13.48 -4.80
C ILE A 240 23.38 13.76 -3.32
N THR A 241 23.36 12.70 -2.52
CA THR A 241 23.05 12.78 -1.09
C THR A 241 24.30 12.88 -0.20
N VAL A 242 25.49 12.57 -0.71
CA VAL A 242 26.71 12.43 0.10
C VAL A 242 27.99 12.85 -0.62
N SER A 243 29.01 13.24 0.17
CA SER A 243 30.37 13.49 -0.32
C SER A 243 31.19 12.20 -0.36
N ARG A 244 32.01 12.02 -1.41
CA ARG A 244 33.05 10.96 -1.50
C ARG A 244 34.44 11.55 -1.64
N VAL A 245 35.48 10.73 -1.47
CA VAL A 245 36.88 11.18 -1.41
C VAL A 245 37.35 11.80 -2.74
N ASN A 246 36.95 11.20 -3.87
CA ASN A 246 37.36 11.59 -5.22
C ASN A 246 36.18 12.18 -6.03
N GLY A 247 35.42 13.11 -5.44
CA GLY A 247 34.26 13.72 -6.10
C GLY A 247 33.04 12.80 -6.16
N ASN A 248 32.20 12.92 -7.19
CA ASN A 248 30.95 12.16 -7.30
C ASN A 248 31.20 10.65 -7.52
N TYR A 249 30.20 9.83 -7.21
CA TYR A 249 30.27 8.40 -7.54
C TYR A 249 30.39 8.21 -9.06
N ILE A 250 31.37 7.39 -9.47
CA ILE A 250 31.57 7.04 -10.88
C ILE A 250 31.06 5.62 -11.06
N CYS A 251 30.12 5.44 -11.99
CA CYS A 251 29.63 4.11 -12.32
C CYS A 251 30.73 3.20 -12.87
N PRO A 252 30.93 2.00 -12.32
CA PRO A 252 31.83 1.01 -12.91
C PRO A 252 31.41 0.68 -14.36
N SER A 253 32.38 0.62 -15.26
CA SER A 253 32.23 0.23 -16.66
C SER A 253 33.41 -0.66 -17.08
N GLU A 254 33.28 -1.37 -18.21
CA GLU A 254 34.37 -2.21 -18.74
C GLU A 254 35.44 -1.33 -19.43
N PRO A 255 36.75 -1.63 -19.26
CA PRO A 255 37.31 -2.70 -18.43
C PRO A 255 37.34 -2.34 -16.93
N LEU A 256 37.00 -3.31 -16.06
CA LEU A 256 36.91 -3.08 -14.60
C LEU A 256 38.27 -2.74 -13.95
N GLU A 257 39.38 -3.07 -14.61
CA GLU A 257 40.75 -2.78 -14.14
C GLU A 257 41.03 -1.27 -14.02
N ASP A 258 40.31 -0.45 -14.79
CA ASP A 258 40.45 1.01 -14.80
C ASP A 258 39.59 1.68 -13.70
N TYR A 259 38.77 0.91 -12.97
CA TYR A 259 37.92 1.45 -11.91
C TYR A 259 38.74 1.84 -10.67
N ILE A 260 38.70 3.12 -10.32
CA ILE A 260 39.31 3.67 -9.11
C ILE A 260 38.27 3.70 -7.98
N ASP A 261 38.57 3.04 -6.86
CA ASP A 261 37.66 3.03 -5.69
C ASP A 261 37.47 4.46 -5.15
N ASN A 262 36.22 4.91 -5.07
CA ASN A 262 35.85 6.23 -4.55
C ASN A 262 34.99 6.07 -3.27
N PRO A 263 35.60 5.91 -2.10
CA PRO A 263 34.85 5.63 -0.86
C PRO A 263 34.09 6.85 -0.34
N ILE A 264 32.96 6.61 0.34
CA ILE A 264 32.13 7.65 0.98
C ILE A 264 32.92 8.34 2.11
N GLN A 265 32.87 9.67 2.15
CA GLN A 265 33.44 10.43 3.27
C GLN A 265 32.61 10.19 4.53
N THR A 266 33.27 9.77 5.60
CA THR A 266 32.60 9.43 6.86
C THR A 266 32.48 10.68 7.73
N LYS A 267 31.24 11.08 8.05
CA LYS A 267 30.95 12.12 9.05
C LYS A 267 31.16 11.61 10.47
N ALA A 268 30.65 10.40 10.73
CA ALA A 268 30.79 9.75 12.02
C ALA A 268 30.90 8.23 11.80
N PRO A 269 31.92 7.56 12.35
CA PRO A 269 32.05 6.12 12.21
C PRO A 269 30.95 5.40 13.00
N GLY A 270 30.66 4.16 12.61
CA GLY A 270 29.68 3.31 13.28
C GLY A 270 29.97 3.11 14.77
N PRO A 271 28.94 3.01 15.63
CA PRO A 271 29.08 3.19 17.08
C PRO A 271 29.91 2.12 17.81
N ILE A 272 30.00 0.90 17.27
CA ILE A 272 30.67 -0.24 17.95
C ILE A 272 31.98 -0.61 17.28
N PHE A 273 31.97 -0.83 15.97
CA PHE A 273 33.12 -1.34 15.22
C PHE A 273 33.79 -0.29 14.33
N GLY A 274 33.32 0.96 14.37
CA GLY A 274 33.85 2.03 13.54
C GLY A 274 33.59 1.85 12.03
N PHE A 275 32.55 1.11 11.65
CA PHE A 275 32.23 0.87 10.24
C PHE A 275 31.89 2.18 9.49
N GLY A 276 32.20 2.20 8.19
CA GLY A 276 31.80 3.29 7.29
C GLY A 276 30.30 3.27 7.00
N ALA A 277 29.84 4.26 6.24
CA ALA A 277 28.47 4.29 5.73
C ALA A 277 28.23 3.21 4.67
N LEU A 278 26.99 2.73 4.55
CA LEU A 278 26.60 1.83 3.46
C LEU A 278 26.61 2.56 2.12
N GLU A 279 26.93 1.84 1.04
CA GLU A 279 26.88 2.39 -0.32
C GLU A 279 25.48 2.91 -0.70
N THR A 280 24.42 2.29 -0.19
CA THR A 280 23.02 2.72 -0.41
C THR A 280 22.69 4.05 0.27
N VAL A 281 23.58 4.65 1.07
CA VAL A 281 23.37 6.02 1.55
C VAL A 281 23.54 7.04 0.41
N ASP A 282 24.30 6.67 -0.64
CA ASP A 282 24.46 7.45 -1.86
C ASP A 282 23.41 7.03 -2.91
N ASN A 283 22.51 7.93 -3.27
CA ASN A 283 21.49 7.66 -4.28
C ASN A 283 22.11 7.43 -5.68
N THR A 284 23.25 8.05 -5.98
CA THR A 284 23.99 7.85 -7.25
C THR A 284 24.45 6.41 -7.41
N TYR A 285 24.90 5.76 -6.32
CA TYR A 285 25.27 4.35 -6.32
C TYR A 285 24.04 3.48 -6.66
N ALA A 286 22.90 3.76 -6.03
CA ALA A 286 21.67 3.01 -6.28
C ALA A 286 21.15 3.19 -7.72
N LEU A 287 21.20 4.42 -8.25
CA LEU A 287 20.89 4.72 -9.65
C LEU A 287 21.86 4.01 -10.61
N CYS A 288 23.12 3.84 -10.22
CA CYS A 288 24.08 3.08 -11.01
C CYS A 288 23.80 1.58 -11.03
N VAL A 289 23.35 1.00 -9.92
CA VAL A 289 22.92 -0.40 -9.84
C VAL A 289 21.66 -0.61 -10.68
N ARG A 290 20.79 0.41 -10.74
CA ARG A 290 19.56 0.45 -11.53
C ARG A 290 19.84 0.48 -13.05
N HIS A 291 20.63 1.42 -13.55
CA HIS A 291 20.87 1.60 -14.99
C HIS A 291 22.00 0.70 -15.49
N GLN A 292 21.65 -0.42 -16.12
CA GLN A 292 22.65 -1.30 -16.71
C GLN A 292 22.26 -1.88 -18.08
N PRO A 293 23.20 -1.86 -19.05
CA PRO A 293 23.06 -2.62 -20.29
C PRO A 293 23.01 -4.13 -20.05
N ASP A 294 22.11 -4.81 -20.75
CA ASP A 294 21.82 -6.24 -20.61
C ASP A 294 23.02 -7.17 -20.85
N ASN A 295 24.08 -6.69 -21.50
CA ASN A 295 25.25 -7.48 -21.87
C ASN A 295 26.41 -7.40 -20.86
N GLN A 296 26.27 -6.71 -19.71
CA GLN A 296 27.38 -6.45 -18.78
C GLN A 296 27.26 -7.13 -17.41
N LEU A 297 26.84 -8.40 -17.33
CA LEU A 297 26.65 -9.10 -16.04
C LEU A 297 27.85 -8.98 -15.06
N ARG A 298 29.09 -8.97 -15.56
CA ARG A 298 30.30 -8.82 -14.73
C ARG A 298 30.33 -7.48 -13.98
N VAL A 299 30.04 -6.38 -14.69
CA VAL A 299 29.90 -5.05 -14.11
C VAL A 299 28.79 -5.02 -13.06
N TYR A 300 27.68 -5.76 -13.28
CA TYR A 300 26.59 -5.82 -12.32
C TYR A 300 27.04 -6.45 -11.00
N LEU A 301 27.68 -7.61 -11.10
CA LEU A 301 28.18 -8.35 -9.95
C LEU A 301 29.25 -7.55 -9.20
N PHE A 302 30.05 -6.75 -9.91
CA PHE A 302 31.00 -5.83 -9.29
C PHE A 302 30.30 -4.73 -8.48
N LYS A 303 29.25 -4.10 -9.02
CA LYS A 303 28.43 -3.12 -8.28
C LYS A 303 27.81 -3.76 -7.03
N LEU A 304 27.21 -4.95 -7.14
CA LEU A 304 26.69 -5.68 -5.98
C LEU A 304 27.77 -5.99 -4.94
N TYR A 305 28.97 -6.38 -5.40
CA TYR A 305 30.10 -6.63 -4.52
C TYR A 305 30.46 -5.39 -3.68
N GLN A 306 30.35 -4.17 -4.21
CA GLN A 306 30.62 -2.94 -3.45
C GLN A 306 29.73 -2.81 -2.21
N PHE A 307 28.47 -3.23 -2.28
CA PHE A 307 27.57 -3.27 -1.13
C PHE A 307 27.82 -4.49 -0.23
N PHE A 308 27.89 -5.70 -0.82
CA PHE A 308 28.03 -6.93 -0.04
C PHE A 308 29.39 -7.10 0.63
N ARG A 309 30.45 -6.42 0.17
CA ARG A 309 31.77 -6.39 0.83
C ARG A 309 31.75 -5.60 2.15
N HIS A 310 30.71 -4.80 2.41
CA HIS A 310 30.65 -3.97 3.59
C HIS A 310 30.66 -4.84 4.88
N PRO A 311 31.54 -4.57 5.86
CA PRO A 311 31.69 -5.43 7.05
C PRO A 311 30.40 -5.67 7.82
N ALA A 312 29.52 -4.67 7.91
CA ALA A 312 28.23 -4.80 8.58
C ALA A 312 27.29 -5.78 7.83
N ILE A 313 27.32 -5.79 6.49
CA ILE A 313 26.50 -6.68 5.67
C ILE A 313 27.05 -8.12 5.72
N LEU A 314 28.38 -8.29 5.67
CA LEU A 314 29.03 -9.57 5.90
C LEU A 314 28.70 -10.15 7.29
N MET A 315 28.65 -9.28 8.32
CA MET A 315 28.25 -9.69 9.65
C MET A 315 26.77 -10.08 9.70
N ALA A 316 25.87 -9.32 9.07
CA ALA A 316 24.45 -9.68 8.96
C ALA A 316 24.28 -11.05 8.29
N ALA A 317 24.98 -11.30 7.18
CA ALA A 317 24.97 -12.57 6.48
C ALA A 317 25.52 -13.70 7.36
N THR A 318 26.63 -13.48 8.05
CA THR A 318 27.25 -14.46 8.95
C THR A 318 26.32 -14.83 10.11
N VAL A 319 25.74 -13.83 10.78
CA VAL A 319 24.76 -14.03 11.87
C VAL A 319 23.54 -14.79 11.37
N THR A 320 23.03 -14.44 10.19
CA THR A 320 21.88 -15.11 9.58
C THR A 320 22.19 -16.58 9.27
N ILE A 321 23.31 -16.86 8.60
CA ILE A 321 23.69 -18.21 8.18
C ILE A 321 24.04 -19.07 9.39
N LEU A 322 24.97 -18.64 10.25
CA LEU A 322 25.40 -19.43 11.41
C LEU A 322 24.27 -19.57 12.44
N GLY A 323 23.48 -18.52 12.66
CA GLY A 323 22.31 -18.57 13.54
C GLY A 323 21.26 -19.57 13.03
N SER A 324 20.96 -19.54 11.73
CA SER A 324 20.01 -20.47 11.10
C SER A 324 20.52 -21.91 11.12
N LEU A 325 21.82 -22.15 10.82
CA LEU A 325 22.44 -23.47 10.90
C LEU A 325 22.46 -24.00 12.34
N GLY A 326 22.75 -23.14 13.32
CA GLY A 326 22.70 -23.47 14.74
C GLY A 326 21.29 -23.88 15.18
N LEU A 327 20.27 -23.10 14.82
CA LEU A 327 18.87 -23.44 15.09
C LEU A 327 18.45 -24.74 14.40
N TRP A 328 18.83 -24.92 13.13
CA TRP A 328 18.59 -26.15 12.38
C TRP A 328 19.21 -27.37 13.06
N TYR A 329 20.48 -27.27 13.46
CA TYR A 329 21.18 -28.34 14.17
C TYR A 329 20.48 -28.67 15.49
N LEU A 330 20.13 -27.66 16.28
CA LEU A 330 19.46 -27.85 17.57
C LEU A 330 18.08 -28.49 17.43
N VAL A 331 17.32 -28.15 16.38
CA VAL A 331 15.95 -28.66 16.20
C VAL A 331 15.94 -30.06 15.56
N TRP A 332 16.74 -30.28 14.51
CA TRP A 332 16.66 -31.49 13.68
C TRP A 332 17.80 -32.50 13.89
N LYS A 333 18.93 -32.11 14.49
CA LYS A 333 20.11 -32.99 14.63
C LYS A 333 20.47 -33.31 16.08
N ARG A 334 20.40 -32.35 17.00
CA ARG A 334 20.73 -32.57 18.41
C ARG A 334 19.68 -33.47 19.06
N ARG A 335 20.15 -34.61 19.58
CA ARG A 335 19.34 -35.58 20.32
C ARG A 335 19.44 -35.34 21.82
N ASP A 336 18.34 -35.55 22.52
CA ASP A 336 18.31 -35.59 23.98
C ASP A 336 18.81 -36.94 24.54
N SER A 337 18.80 -37.08 25.86
CA SER A 337 19.14 -38.35 26.54
C SER A 337 18.29 -39.54 26.13
N ASN A 338 17.11 -39.29 25.56
CA ASN A 338 16.15 -40.29 25.10
C ASN A 338 16.29 -40.57 23.59
N GLY A 339 17.31 -40.00 22.94
CA GLY A 339 17.56 -40.17 21.50
C GLY A 339 16.64 -39.37 20.58
N ASN A 340 15.74 -38.54 21.12
CA ASN A 340 14.77 -37.77 20.35
C ASN A 340 15.26 -36.34 20.07
N THR A 341 14.94 -35.81 18.90
CA THR A 341 15.16 -34.39 18.58
C THR A 341 13.96 -33.54 19.03
N HIS A 342 14.13 -32.21 19.07
CA HIS A 342 13.01 -31.31 19.33
C HIS A 342 11.88 -31.47 18.30
N TRP A 343 12.24 -31.63 17.03
CA TRP A 343 11.27 -31.89 15.96
C TRP A 343 10.50 -33.20 16.15
N MET A 344 11.19 -34.30 16.52
CA MET A 344 10.54 -35.60 16.78
C MET A 344 9.53 -35.52 17.93
N ARG A 345 9.87 -34.83 19.02
CA ARG A 345 8.95 -34.61 20.15
C ARG A 345 7.75 -33.75 19.74
N ALA A 346 7.97 -32.72 18.94
CA ALA A 346 6.88 -31.89 18.43
C ALA A 346 5.93 -32.69 17.54
N GLN A 347 6.45 -33.57 16.67
CA GLN A 347 5.63 -34.43 15.81
C GLN A 347 4.78 -35.44 16.59
N ALA A 348 5.23 -35.88 17.77
CA ALA A 348 4.46 -36.76 18.64
C ALA A 348 3.23 -36.06 19.30
N SER A 349 3.18 -34.72 19.27
CA SER A 349 2.06 -33.94 19.80
C SER A 349 0.84 -33.96 18.86
N PRO A 350 -0.40 -34.02 19.37
CA PRO A 350 -1.62 -33.96 18.56
C PRO A 350 -1.88 -32.58 17.91
N ASN A 351 -0.94 -31.62 18.01
CA ASN A 351 -1.07 -30.26 17.54
C ASN A 351 -1.29 -30.16 16.01
N SER A 352 -2.35 -29.45 15.61
CA SER A 352 -2.74 -29.27 14.21
C SER A 352 -1.72 -28.45 13.40
N MET A 353 -1.04 -27.49 14.03
CA MET A 353 -0.02 -26.63 13.42
C MET A 353 1.25 -27.39 13.10
N ILE A 354 1.71 -28.26 14.02
CA ILE A 354 2.88 -29.12 13.74
C ILE A 354 2.61 -30.03 12.55
N ARG A 355 1.39 -30.59 12.45
CA ARG A 355 0.99 -31.39 11.28
C ARG A 355 1.00 -30.58 9.99
N ALA A 356 0.63 -29.29 10.02
CA ALA A 356 0.71 -28.42 8.85
C ALA A 356 2.16 -28.12 8.45
N TYR A 357 3.06 -27.88 9.42
CA TYR A 357 4.49 -27.71 9.13
C TYR A 357 5.12 -28.99 8.56
N ALA A 358 4.80 -30.15 9.17
CA ALA A 358 5.29 -31.44 8.67
C ALA A 358 4.79 -31.73 7.24
N SER A 359 3.56 -31.33 6.91
CA SER A 359 3.04 -31.55 5.56
C SER A 359 3.72 -30.69 4.49
N LEU A 360 4.33 -29.54 4.82
CA LEU A 360 5.09 -28.74 3.85
C LEU A 360 6.27 -29.49 3.22
N ALA A 361 6.95 -30.32 4.01
CA ALA A 361 8.08 -31.13 3.55
C ALA A 361 7.64 -32.40 2.80
N ALA A 362 6.40 -32.84 2.97
CA ALA A 362 5.90 -34.05 2.34
C ALA A 362 5.84 -33.91 0.81
N ASP A 363 6.30 -34.94 0.10
CA ASP A 363 6.30 -35.05 -1.37
C ASP A 363 7.01 -33.90 -2.10
N ASN A 364 7.95 -33.23 -1.42
CA ASN A 364 8.63 -32.02 -1.89
C ASN A 364 7.66 -30.91 -2.32
N ARG A 365 6.45 -30.86 -1.74
CA ARG A 365 5.39 -29.94 -2.20
C ARG A 365 5.75 -28.48 -2.04
N LEU A 366 6.48 -28.11 -0.98
CA LEU A 366 6.99 -26.74 -0.81
C LEU A 366 7.98 -26.38 -1.93
N LEU A 367 8.92 -27.27 -2.25
CA LEU A 367 9.87 -27.04 -3.36
C LEU A 367 9.14 -26.91 -4.71
N LYS A 368 8.12 -27.73 -4.96
CA LYS A 368 7.27 -27.62 -6.15
C LYS A 368 6.53 -26.28 -6.21
N ALA A 369 5.97 -25.82 -5.09
CA ALA A 369 5.28 -24.54 -5.02
C ALA A 369 6.24 -23.36 -5.25
N VAL A 370 7.44 -23.41 -4.67
CA VAL A 370 8.50 -22.42 -4.93
C VAL A 370 8.93 -22.45 -6.40
N GLY A 371 9.11 -23.64 -6.98
CA GLY A 371 9.43 -23.77 -8.41
C GLY A 371 8.35 -23.19 -9.32
N LEU A 372 7.07 -23.37 -8.98
CA LEU A 372 5.96 -22.75 -9.71
C LEU A 372 5.93 -21.22 -9.54
N ALA A 373 6.22 -20.71 -8.34
CA ALA A 373 6.32 -19.28 -8.09
C ALA A 373 7.49 -18.64 -8.86
N PHE A 374 8.58 -19.37 -9.08
CA PHE A 374 9.71 -18.86 -9.85
C PHE A 374 9.38 -18.59 -11.32
N ILE A 375 8.33 -19.21 -11.88
CA ILE A 375 7.95 -19.03 -13.29
C ILE A 375 7.50 -17.58 -13.58
N PRO A 376 6.44 -17.04 -12.95
CA PRO A 376 6.05 -15.65 -13.17
C PRO A 376 7.16 -14.66 -12.77
N TYR A 377 7.86 -14.93 -11.67
CA TYR A 377 9.04 -14.15 -11.27
C TYR A 377 10.06 -14.01 -12.40
N ALA A 378 10.54 -15.14 -12.94
CA ALA A 378 11.56 -15.15 -13.96
C ALA A 378 11.06 -14.54 -15.26
N LEU A 379 9.83 -14.86 -15.68
CA LEU A 379 9.24 -14.30 -16.90
C LEU A 379 9.10 -12.79 -16.82
N PHE A 380 8.59 -12.25 -15.72
CA PHE A 380 8.25 -10.84 -15.65
C PHE A 380 9.50 -9.98 -15.49
N PHE A 381 10.41 -10.34 -14.57
CA PHE A 381 11.63 -9.57 -14.39
C PHE A 381 12.59 -9.69 -15.58
N SER A 382 12.58 -10.80 -16.32
CA SER A 382 13.38 -10.92 -17.54
C SER A 382 12.72 -10.34 -18.79
N SER A 383 11.56 -9.69 -18.65
CA SER A 383 10.78 -9.16 -19.78
C SER A 383 10.52 -10.25 -20.85
N PHE A 384 10.08 -11.43 -20.40
CA PHE A 384 9.90 -12.64 -21.21
C PHE A 384 11.18 -13.11 -21.90
N PHE A 385 12.29 -13.08 -21.16
CA PHE A 385 13.65 -13.46 -21.59
C PHE A 385 14.30 -12.54 -22.63
N SER A 386 13.73 -11.37 -22.93
CA SER A 386 14.43 -10.34 -23.69
C SER A 386 15.61 -9.75 -22.91
N ASN A 387 15.49 -9.70 -21.57
CA ASN A 387 16.56 -9.30 -20.65
C ASN A 387 16.79 -10.35 -19.54
N PRO A 388 17.59 -11.40 -19.78
CA PRO A 388 17.83 -12.46 -18.79
C PRO A 388 18.49 -11.98 -17.48
N VAL A 389 19.23 -10.87 -17.49
CA VAL A 389 19.87 -10.31 -16.29
C VAL A 389 18.81 -9.87 -15.27
N GLY A 390 17.62 -9.50 -15.75
CA GLY A 390 16.44 -9.17 -14.95
C GLY A 390 16.11 -10.20 -13.87
N VAL A 391 16.34 -11.50 -14.09
CA VAL A 391 16.08 -12.55 -13.08
C VAL A 391 16.90 -12.33 -11.79
N ILE A 392 18.07 -11.71 -11.90
CA ILE A 392 18.91 -11.38 -10.74
C ILE A 392 18.63 -9.93 -10.34
N SER A 393 18.73 -9.00 -11.31
CA SER A 393 18.65 -7.57 -11.04
C SER A 393 17.28 -7.08 -10.60
N GLY A 394 16.21 -7.81 -10.91
CA GLY A 394 14.84 -7.49 -10.50
C GLY A 394 14.73 -7.32 -8.99
N THR A 395 15.17 -8.32 -8.21
CA THR A 395 15.12 -8.20 -6.74
C THR A 395 16.30 -7.46 -6.14
N THR A 396 17.53 -7.69 -6.63
CA THR A 396 18.70 -7.06 -6.01
C THR A 396 18.78 -5.57 -6.33
N GLY A 397 18.42 -5.17 -7.55
CA GLY A 397 18.31 -3.77 -7.97
C GLY A 397 17.21 -3.05 -7.20
N SER A 398 15.98 -3.58 -7.19
CA SER A 398 14.86 -3.01 -6.41
C SER A 398 15.17 -2.91 -4.92
N LEU A 399 15.79 -3.93 -4.31
CA LEU A 399 16.13 -3.87 -2.88
C LEU A 399 17.16 -2.76 -2.58
N LEU A 400 18.23 -2.67 -3.39
CA LEU A 400 19.26 -1.65 -3.17
C LEU A 400 18.75 -0.24 -3.47
N TYR A 401 17.91 -0.09 -4.49
CA TYR A 401 17.24 1.16 -4.79
C TYR A 401 16.31 1.59 -3.67
N TRP A 402 15.44 0.69 -3.20
CA TRP A 402 14.53 0.95 -2.08
C TRP A 402 15.27 1.31 -0.77
N LEU A 403 16.38 0.62 -0.48
CA LEU A 403 17.23 0.95 0.67
C LEU A 403 17.82 2.36 0.56
N ALA A 404 18.15 2.82 -0.65
CA ALA A 404 18.64 4.18 -0.86
C ALA A 404 17.55 5.24 -0.72
N GLN A 405 16.33 4.95 -1.18
CA GLN A 405 15.17 5.84 -1.03
C GLN A 405 14.83 6.13 0.45
N HIS A 406 15.26 5.29 1.38
CA HIS A 406 15.08 5.54 2.81
C HIS A 406 15.72 6.85 3.29
N ASN A 407 16.83 7.28 2.67
CA ASN A 407 17.51 8.54 3.01
C ASN A 407 17.03 9.72 2.15
N VAL A 408 16.64 9.47 0.90
CA VAL A 408 16.08 10.49 0.01
C VAL A 408 14.76 11.02 0.58
N LYS A 409 13.89 10.13 1.09
CA LYS A 409 12.57 10.46 1.64
C LYS A 409 11.77 11.32 0.66
N ARG A 410 11.56 10.83 -0.56
CA ARG A 410 10.77 11.54 -1.59
C ARG A 410 9.42 11.99 -1.00
N GLY A 411 9.06 13.25 -1.22
CA GLY A 411 7.90 13.91 -0.60
C GLY A 411 8.11 14.42 0.83
N GLY A 412 9.17 14.02 1.55
CA GLY A 412 9.55 14.57 2.85
C GLY A 412 8.48 14.45 3.94
N GLN A 413 7.63 13.43 3.87
CA GLN A 413 6.42 13.32 4.69
C GLN A 413 6.74 13.00 6.18
N PRO A 414 5.98 13.58 7.12
CA PRO A 414 6.24 13.41 8.55
C PRO A 414 5.87 12.02 9.07
N SER A 415 6.33 11.67 10.27
CA SER A 415 6.06 10.36 10.89
C SER A 415 4.58 10.13 11.23
N HIS A 416 3.81 11.20 11.44
CA HIS A 416 2.36 11.15 11.70
C HIS A 416 1.49 11.14 10.44
N TYR A 417 2.08 11.10 9.24
CA TYR A 417 1.38 11.21 7.95
C TYR A 417 0.20 10.23 7.82
N TYR A 418 0.42 8.92 8.00
CA TYR A 418 -0.65 7.92 7.90
C TYR A 418 -1.68 8.02 9.02
N ALA A 419 -1.30 8.55 10.20
CA ALA A 419 -2.27 8.78 11.27
C ALA A 419 -3.28 9.86 10.86
N VAL A 420 -2.81 10.94 10.23
CA VAL A 420 -3.67 12.00 9.69
C VAL A 420 -4.53 11.48 8.55
N MET A 421 -3.95 10.75 7.60
CA MET A 421 -4.70 10.13 6.49
C MET A 421 -5.85 9.26 6.99
N LEU A 422 -5.55 8.33 7.91
CA LEU A 422 -6.55 7.42 8.47
C LEU A 422 -7.61 8.17 9.31
N ALA A 423 -7.23 9.24 10.01
CA ALA A 423 -8.18 10.04 10.78
C ALA A 423 -9.16 10.83 9.89
N ILE A 424 -8.70 11.32 8.74
CA ILE A 424 -9.53 12.07 7.78
C ILE A 424 -10.41 11.10 6.98
N TYR A 425 -9.84 10.04 6.42
CA TYR A 425 -10.53 9.22 5.44
C TYR A 425 -11.22 7.98 6.02
N GLU A 426 -10.76 7.46 7.16
CA GLU A 426 -11.21 6.16 7.68
C GLU A 426 -11.55 6.19 9.20
N PRO A 427 -12.21 7.24 9.74
CA PRO A 427 -12.46 7.36 11.17
C PRO A 427 -13.30 6.20 11.74
N LEU A 428 -14.25 5.65 10.99
CA LEU A 428 -15.05 4.50 11.43
C LEU A 428 -14.16 3.28 11.65
N ILE A 429 -13.28 3.00 10.69
CA ILE A 429 -12.39 1.84 10.71
C ILE A 429 -11.38 2.00 11.83
N VAL A 430 -10.77 3.18 12.00
CA VAL A 430 -9.82 3.45 13.08
C VAL A 430 -10.47 3.22 14.44
N ILE A 431 -11.63 3.84 14.71
CA ILE A 431 -12.32 3.70 16.00
C ILE A 431 -12.74 2.25 16.25
N ALA A 432 -13.32 1.59 15.24
CA ALA A 432 -13.75 0.20 15.36
C ALA A 432 -12.57 -0.76 15.54
N ALA A 433 -11.43 -0.53 14.87
CA ALA A 433 -10.21 -1.32 15.01
C ALA A 433 -9.58 -1.14 16.40
N LEU A 434 -9.52 0.09 16.93
CA LEU A 434 -9.05 0.36 18.28
C LEU A 434 -9.93 -0.32 19.34
N ALA A 435 -11.26 -0.24 19.21
CA ALA A 435 -12.18 -0.96 20.08
C ALA A 435 -12.00 -2.49 19.98
N SER A 436 -11.77 -2.99 18.76
CA SER A 436 -11.49 -4.41 18.50
C SER A 436 -10.16 -4.85 19.08
N MET A 437 -9.14 -3.99 19.09
CA MET A 437 -7.85 -4.24 19.75
C MET A 437 -8.02 -4.47 21.25
N VAL A 438 -8.81 -3.61 21.91
CA VAL A 438 -9.16 -3.77 23.33
C VAL A 438 -9.90 -5.10 23.55
N LEU A 439 -10.84 -5.46 22.67
CA LEU A 439 -11.54 -6.74 22.74
C LEU A 439 -10.60 -7.95 22.59
N VAL A 440 -9.61 -7.89 21.68
CA VAL A 440 -8.56 -8.91 21.55
C VAL A 440 -7.79 -9.03 22.86
N ILE A 441 -7.29 -7.91 23.41
CA ILE A 441 -6.51 -7.90 24.66
C ILE A 441 -7.31 -8.51 25.81
N VAL A 442 -8.57 -8.10 26.01
CA VAL A 442 -9.45 -8.64 27.06
C VAL A 442 -9.65 -10.15 26.90
N ARG A 443 -9.90 -10.63 25.67
CA ARG A 443 -10.08 -12.06 25.39
C ARG A 443 -8.80 -12.86 25.58
N VAL A 444 -7.64 -12.30 25.23
CA VAL A 444 -6.33 -12.91 25.44
C VAL A 444 -5.97 -13.00 26.93
N ILE A 445 -6.20 -11.94 27.71
CA ILE A 445 -6.01 -11.97 29.17
C ILE A 445 -6.91 -13.04 29.80
N ARG A 446 -8.18 -13.13 29.38
CA ARG A 446 -9.11 -14.17 29.85
C ARG A 446 -8.64 -15.57 29.45
N MET A 447 -8.12 -15.75 28.24
CA MET A 447 -7.55 -17.01 27.77
C MET A 447 -6.38 -17.45 28.66
N PHE A 448 -5.43 -16.55 28.97
CA PHE A 448 -4.31 -16.86 29.86
C PHE A 448 -4.75 -17.18 31.30
N ARG A 449 -5.71 -16.42 31.84
CA ARG A 449 -6.28 -16.68 33.18
C ARG A 449 -6.97 -18.04 33.28
N THR A 450 -7.66 -18.45 32.22
CA THR A 450 -8.39 -19.72 32.15
C THR A 450 -7.54 -20.89 31.66
N LYS A 451 -6.29 -20.66 31.24
CA LYS A 451 -5.39 -21.64 30.61
C LYS A 451 -6.05 -22.37 29.41
N SER A 452 -6.92 -21.67 28.69
CA SER A 452 -7.61 -22.20 27.51
C SER A 452 -6.76 -22.04 26.26
N GLU A 453 -6.95 -22.90 25.26
CA GLU A 453 -6.37 -22.69 23.92
C GLU A 453 -7.16 -21.63 23.13
N PRO A 454 -6.49 -20.85 22.25
CA PRO A 454 -7.17 -19.87 21.43
C PRO A 454 -8.11 -20.55 20.43
N THR A 455 -9.35 -20.08 20.37
CA THR A 455 -10.26 -20.45 19.27
C THR A 455 -9.74 -19.89 17.94
N VAL A 456 -10.10 -20.51 16.82
CA VAL A 456 -9.73 -20.02 15.47
C VAL A 456 -10.13 -18.55 15.30
N HIS A 457 -11.32 -18.17 15.76
CA HIS A 457 -11.77 -16.79 15.70
C HIS A 457 -10.91 -15.83 16.53
N LEU A 458 -10.46 -16.22 17.73
CA LEU A 458 -9.54 -15.39 18.52
C LEU A 458 -8.16 -15.32 17.87
N ALA A 459 -7.67 -16.41 17.29
CA ALA A 459 -6.42 -16.44 16.55
C ALA A 459 -6.42 -15.47 15.36
N MET A 460 -7.53 -15.40 14.60
CA MET A 460 -7.69 -14.40 13.55
C MET A 460 -7.65 -12.98 14.09
N GLY A 461 -8.35 -12.69 15.19
CA GLY A 461 -8.31 -11.36 15.84
C GLY A 461 -6.90 -10.97 16.28
N MET A 462 -6.14 -11.90 16.87
CA MET A 462 -4.74 -11.69 17.23
C MET A 462 -3.84 -11.44 16.02
N LEU A 463 -4.07 -12.17 14.92
CA LEU A 463 -3.30 -12.02 13.68
C LEU A 463 -3.54 -10.66 13.02
N PHE A 464 -4.80 -10.22 12.91
CA PHE A 464 -5.12 -8.90 12.37
C PHE A 464 -4.63 -7.78 13.29
N ALA A 465 -4.75 -7.94 14.61
CA ALA A 465 -4.17 -7.00 15.57
C ALA A 465 -2.65 -6.83 15.37
N TYR A 466 -1.93 -7.94 15.25
CA TYR A 466 -0.50 -7.93 14.98
C TYR A 466 -0.18 -7.27 13.63
N TRP A 467 -0.91 -7.64 12.57
CA TRP A 467 -0.71 -7.07 11.24
C TRP A 467 -1.01 -5.56 11.21
N SER A 468 -2.08 -5.09 11.85
CA SER A 468 -2.41 -3.66 11.93
C SER A 468 -1.31 -2.86 12.61
N VAL A 469 -0.81 -3.35 13.75
CA VAL A 469 0.27 -2.70 14.49
C VAL A 469 1.56 -2.72 13.67
N GLY A 470 1.93 -3.88 13.13
CA GLY A 470 3.12 -4.04 12.30
C GLY A 470 3.11 -3.14 11.07
N ALA A 471 2.01 -3.15 10.31
CA ALA A 471 1.87 -2.33 9.11
C ALA A 471 1.90 -0.84 9.44
N PHE A 472 1.15 -0.38 10.45
CA PHE A 472 1.15 1.03 10.83
C PHE A 472 2.56 1.53 11.20
N PHE A 473 3.29 0.79 12.05
CA PHE A 473 4.63 1.20 12.47
C PHE A 473 5.67 1.09 11.35
N VAL A 474 5.66 0.00 10.58
CA VAL A 474 6.64 -0.22 9.51
C VAL A 474 6.48 0.82 8.40
N PHE A 475 5.26 1.12 7.97
CA PHE A 475 5.01 2.14 6.95
C PHE A 475 5.29 3.56 7.49
N SER A 476 4.96 3.85 8.75
CA SER A 476 5.28 5.16 9.37
C SER A 476 6.79 5.35 9.60
N TRP A 477 7.55 4.26 9.71
CA TRP A 477 9.02 4.28 9.82
C TRP A 477 9.72 4.36 8.46
N ALA A 478 9.17 3.72 7.42
CA ALA A 478 9.73 3.75 6.07
C ALA A 478 9.95 5.20 5.58
N GLY A 479 11.08 5.42 4.89
CA GLY A 479 11.52 6.76 4.48
C GLY A 479 10.57 7.40 3.46
N GLU A 480 10.22 6.65 2.42
CA GLU A 480 9.20 7.02 1.44
C GLU A 480 7.79 6.82 2.02
N LYS A 481 6.98 7.88 2.01
CA LYS A 481 5.57 7.81 2.40
C LYS A 481 4.76 8.59 1.39
N MET A 482 3.66 8.00 0.94
CA MET A 482 2.83 8.51 -0.13
C MET A 482 1.36 8.16 0.13
N PRO A 483 0.39 8.87 -0.45
CA PRO A 483 -1.02 8.66 -0.13
C PRO A 483 -1.51 7.24 -0.42
N TRP A 484 -1.08 6.65 -1.55
CA TRP A 484 -1.48 5.30 -1.98
C TRP A 484 -1.07 4.21 -1.00
N LEU A 485 0.09 4.36 -0.35
CA LEU A 485 0.59 3.40 0.62
C LEU A 485 -0.32 3.27 1.86
N THR A 486 -1.27 4.20 2.08
CA THR A 486 -2.26 4.15 3.17
C THR A 486 -3.12 2.88 3.12
N ILE A 487 -3.33 2.29 1.95
CA ILE A 487 -4.12 1.06 1.80
C ILE A 487 -3.48 -0.15 2.52
N HIS A 488 -2.15 -0.19 2.65
CA HIS A 488 -1.43 -1.28 3.32
C HIS A 488 -1.70 -1.35 4.83
N PRO A 489 -1.57 -0.28 5.64
CA PRO A 489 -1.99 -0.30 7.04
C PRO A 489 -3.52 -0.34 7.22
N LEU A 490 -4.29 0.20 6.26
CA LEU A 490 -5.75 0.17 6.31
C LEU A 490 -6.34 -1.24 6.19
N THR A 491 -5.74 -2.09 5.35
CA THR A 491 -6.24 -3.45 5.09
C THR A 491 -6.37 -4.32 6.35
N PRO A 492 -5.32 -4.51 7.17
CA PRO A 492 -5.47 -5.23 8.43
C PRO A 492 -6.39 -4.53 9.42
N LEU A 493 -6.40 -3.20 9.48
CA LEU A 493 -7.33 -2.44 10.33
C LEU A 493 -8.78 -2.75 9.97
N THR A 494 -9.08 -2.86 8.67
CA THR A 494 -10.42 -3.21 8.16
C THR A 494 -10.82 -4.62 8.60
N PHE A 495 -9.93 -5.61 8.46
CA PHE A 495 -10.21 -6.96 8.94
C PHE A 495 -10.38 -7.02 10.47
N LEU A 496 -9.58 -6.27 11.22
CA LEU A 496 -9.69 -6.19 12.68
C LEU A 496 -11.00 -5.53 13.13
N ALA A 497 -11.36 -4.41 12.53
CA ALA A 497 -12.61 -3.70 12.77
C ALA A 497 -13.82 -4.60 12.46
N ALA A 498 -13.82 -5.24 11.29
CA ALA A 498 -14.89 -6.14 10.87
C ALA A 498 -14.97 -7.40 11.75
N TRP A 499 -13.82 -7.92 12.21
CA TRP A 499 -13.78 -9.01 13.19
C TRP A 499 -14.48 -8.61 14.49
N GLY A 500 -14.11 -7.48 15.11
CA GLY A 500 -14.71 -7.08 16.38
C GLY A 500 -16.18 -6.71 16.23
N ALA A 501 -16.54 -5.95 15.19
CA ALA A 501 -17.92 -5.59 14.89
C ALA A 501 -18.80 -6.84 14.67
N GLY A 502 -18.35 -7.79 13.86
CA GLY A 502 -19.13 -9.01 13.60
C GLY A 502 -19.30 -9.88 14.84
N GLN A 503 -18.30 -9.95 15.72
CA GLN A 503 -18.41 -10.68 17.00
C GLN A 503 -19.44 -10.05 17.94
N LEU A 504 -19.51 -8.72 17.98
CA LEU A 504 -20.49 -7.97 18.78
C LEU A 504 -21.90 -8.11 18.20
N ILE A 505 -22.05 -7.96 16.87
CA ILE A 505 -23.32 -8.13 16.18
C ILE A 505 -23.85 -9.55 16.36
N ASP A 506 -23.00 -10.57 16.17
CA ASP A 506 -23.40 -11.96 16.35
C ASP A 506 -23.81 -12.25 17.81
N ALA A 507 -23.16 -11.63 18.79
CA ALA A 507 -23.55 -11.73 20.19
C ALA A 507 -24.91 -11.07 20.44
N TRP A 508 -25.11 -9.85 19.92
CA TRP A 508 -26.36 -9.11 20.04
C TRP A 508 -27.54 -9.85 19.39
N ILE A 509 -27.35 -10.38 18.17
CA ILE A 509 -28.38 -11.17 17.46
C ILE A 509 -28.77 -12.40 18.27
N ARG A 510 -27.79 -13.14 18.82
CA ARG A 510 -28.07 -14.34 19.63
C ARG A 510 -28.93 -14.03 20.85
N GLU A 511 -28.69 -12.90 21.52
CA GLU A 511 -29.42 -12.50 22.72
C GLU A 511 -30.84 -11.99 22.42
N HIS A 512 -31.04 -11.35 21.28
CA HIS A 512 -32.30 -10.63 20.97
C HIS A 512 -33.20 -11.35 19.96
N ARG A 513 -32.81 -12.53 19.45
CA ARG A 513 -33.57 -13.27 18.43
C ARG A 513 -35.01 -13.60 18.81
N THR A 514 -35.32 -13.70 20.10
CA THR A 514 -36.62 -14.15 20.62
C THR A 514 -37.53 -13.02 21.13
N LYS A 515 -37.06 -11.75 21.14
CA LYS A 515 -37.82 -10.61 21.67
C LYS A 515 -38.43 -9.77 20.53
N THR A 516 -39.75 -9.72 20.43
CA THR A 516 -40.50 -9.02 19.38
C THR A 516 -40.47 -7.49 19.52
N ASP A 517 -40.40 -6.96 20.75
CA ASP A 517 -40.41 -5.52 21.05
C ASP A 517 -39.14 -4.77 20.61
N GLY A 518 -38.05 -5.49 20.32
CA GLY A 518 -36.77 -4.87 19.93
C GLY A 518 -36.78 -4.21 18.55
N LYS A 519 -37.70 -4.60 17.65
CA LYS A 519 -37.73 -4.08 16.26
C LYS A 519 -38.31 -2.67 16.17
N SER A 520 -39.41 -2.39 16.87
CA SER A 520 -40.04 -1.06 16.89
C SER A 520 -39.16 -0.04 17.59
N ALA A 521 -38.52 -0.43 18.70
CA ALA A 521 -37.55 0.40 19.40
C ALA A 521 -36.33 0.73 18.53
N LEU A 522 -35.80 -0.26 17.79
CA LEU A 522 -34.69 -0.04 16.86
C LEU A 522 -35.08 0.93 15.73
N VAL A 523 -36.26 0.78 15.12
CA VAL A 523 -36.72 1.67 14.04
C VAL A 523 -36.92 3.11 14.53
N ALA A 524 -37.58 3.31 15.68
CA ALA A 524 -37.80 4.63 16.25
C ALA A 524 -36.49 5.36 16.56
N ILE A 525 -35.49 4.62 17.05
CA ILE A 525 -34.17 5.17 17.36
C ILE A 525 -33.35 5.45 16.12
N VAL A 526 -33.31 4.53 15.16
CA VAL A 526 -32.65 4.79 13.87
C VAL A 526 -33.23 6.05 13.24
N GLY A 527 -34.56 6.22 13.28
CA GLY A 527 -35.22 7.44 12.81
C GLY A 527 -34.81 8.69 13.60
N MET A 528 -34.85 8.64 14.93
CA MET A 528 -34.48 9.79 15.78
C MET A 528 -32.99 10.16 15.62
N SER A 529 -32.11 9.17 15.57
CA SER A 529 -30.68 9.36 15.35
C SER A 529 -30.37 9.88 13.95
N ALA A 530 -31.12 9.46 12.92
CA ALA A 530 -31.00 10.04 11.59
C ALA A 530 -31.41 11.52 11.57
N ILE A 531 -32.46 11.90 12.31
CA ILE A 531 -32.86 13.30 12.47
C ILE A 531 -31.77 14.10 13.18
N VAL A 532 -31.22 13.58 14.28
CA VAL A 532 -30.14 14.24 15.03
C VAL A 532 -28.87 14.34 14.19
N ALA A 533 -28.53 13.31 13.41
CA ALA A 533 -27.39 13.32 12.50
C ALA A 533 -27.60 14.35 11.38
N PHE A 534 -28.78 14.38 10.76
CA PHE A 534 -29.13 15.36 9.74
C PHE A 534 -29.06 16.80 10.27
N ALA A 535 -29.59 17.05 11.47
CA ALA A 535 -29.50 18.34 12.13
C ALA A 535 -28.04 18.73 12.40
N ALA A 536 -27.23 17.82 12.96
CA ALA A 536 -25.82 18.05 13.23
C ALA A 536 -25.02 18.33 11.95
N THR A 537 -25.22 17.55 10.87
CA THR A 537 -24.54 17.79 9.59
C THR A 537 -24.96 19.10 8.94
N THR A 538 -26.24 19.47 9.05
CA THR A 538 -26.74 20.75 8.52
C THR A 538 -26.13 21.91 9.30
N LEU A 539 -26.14 21.86 10.63
CA LEU A 539 -25.49 22.86 11.47
C LEU A 539 -23.99 22.96 11.19
N LEU A 540 -23.31 21.83 11.01
CA LEU A 540 -21.89 21.81 10.70
C LEU A 540 -21.59 22.44 9.34
N THR A 541 -22.42 22.14 8.34
CA THR A 541 -22.30 22.75 6.99
C THR A 541 -22.51 24.26 7.05
N LEU A 542 -23.48 24.73 7.85
CA LEU A 542 -23.71 26.15 8.08
C LEU A 542 -22.57 26.81 8.87
N ALA A 543 -21.97 26.09 9.81
CA ALA A 543 -20.87 26.59 10.64
C ALA A 543 -19.56 26.72 9.84
N ILE A 544 -19.24 25.79 8.94
CA ILE A 544 -17.97 25.77 8.18
C ILE A 544 -18.02 26.69 6.93
N HIS A 545 -19.14 27.34 6.64
CA HIS A 545 -19.20 28.28 5.52
C HIS A 545 -18.21 29.46 5.75
N PRO A 546 -17.40 29.89 4.76
CA PRO A 546 -16.33 30.87 4.95
C PRO A 546 -16.73 32.17 5.68
N ASP A 547 -17.98 32.61 5.51
CA ASP A 547 -18.54 33.82 6.13
C ASP A 547 -19.51 33.52 7.31
N SER A 548 -19.42 32.35 7.92
CA SER A 548 -20.35 31.95 8.97
C SER A 548 -20.06 32.64 10.29
N GLN A 549 -21.03 33.44 10.77
CA GLN A 549 -21.02 33.96 12.15
C GLN A 549 -21.08 32.85 13.22
N TYR A 550 -21.30 31.59 12.84
CA TYR A 550 -21.41 30.43 13.72
C TYR A 550 -20.20 29.49 13.66
N ALA A 551 -19.10 29.87 13.00
CA ALA A 551 -17.90 29.04 12.86
C ALA A 551 -17.37 28.52 14.21
N TYR A 552 -17.42 29.35 15.26
CA TYR A 552 -17.03 28.98 16.63
C TYR A 552 -17.81 27.78 17.22
N LEU A 553 -18.97 27.41 16.65
CA LEU A 553 -19.74 26.23 17.06
C LEU A 553 -19.25 24.93 16.39
N ALA A 554 -18.49 25.00 15.29
CA ALA A 554 -18.10 23.85 14.50
C ALA A 554 -17.42 22.74 15.31
N PRO A 555 -16.45 23.02 16.22
CA PRO A 555 -15.83 21.99 17.07
C PRO A 555 -16.80 21.31 18.04
N TRP A 556 -17.85 22.02 18.44
CA TRP A 556 -18.81 21.56 19.45
C TRP A 556 -19.96 20.75 18.87
N ILE A 557 -20.27 20.90 17.58
CA ILE A 557 -21.38 20.20 16.94
C ILE A 557 -21.20 18.66 16.97
N PRO A 558 -20.03 18.08 16.63
CA PRO A 558 -19.80 16.65 16.77
C PRO A 558 -19.90 16.17 18.23
N LEU A 559 -19.39 16.94 19.19
CA LEU A 559 -19.48 16.61 20.60
C LEU A 559 -20.93 16.60 21.09
N GLY A 560 -21.69 17.64 20.75
CA GLY A 560 -23.12 17.75 21.05
C GLY A 560 -23.91 16.60 20.43
N PHE A 561 -23.60 16.22 19.19
CA PHE A 561 -24.18 15.05 18.52
C PHE A 561 -23.94 13.76 19.31
N VAL A 562 -22.69 13.50 19.73
CA VAL A 562 -22.34 12.31 20.53
C VAL A 562 -23.06 12.32 21.87
N VAL A 563 -23.10 13.46 22.58
CA VAL A 563 -23.78 13.59 23.87
C VAL A 563 -25.28 13.33 23.75
N ILE A 564 -25.94 13.90 22.74
CA ILE A 564 -27.38 13.67 22.49
C ILE A 564 -27.63 12.18 22.21
N CYS A 565 -26.81 11.55 21.37
CA CYS A 565 -26.92 10.12 21.09
C CYS A 565 -26.71 9.26 22.35
N ALA A 566 -25.76 9.64 23.22
CA ALA A 566 -25.52 8.95 24.48
C ALA A 566 -26.69 9.11 25.47
N VAL A 567 -27.30 10.30 25.56
CA VAL A 567 -28.49 10.55 26.39
C VAL A 567 -29.67 9.72 25.90
N ILE A 568 -29.91 9.68 24.59
CA ILE A 568 -30.93 8.80 24.00
C ILE A 568 -30.61 7.33 24.32
N ALA A 569 -29.34 6.90 24.23
CA ALA A 569 -28.98 5.51 24.53
C ALA A 569 -29.25 5.15 26.00
N LEU A 570 -28.90 6.07 26.91
CA LEU A 570 -29.08 5.90 28.35
C LEU A 570 -30.55 5.93 28.77
N SER A 571 -31.41 6.70 28.10
CA SER A 571 -32.86 6.72 28.41
C SER A 571 -33.52 5.35 28.20
N HIS A 572 -32.98 4.53 27.29
CA HIS A 572 -33.44 3.17 27.03
C HIS A 572 -32.76 2.09 27.90
N TYR A 573 -31.82 2.46 28.78
CA TYR A 573 -31.09 1.53 29.64
C TYR A 573 -32.01 0.72 30.57
N GLN A 574 -32.96 1.40 31.21
CA GLN A 574 -33.87 0.76 32.15
C GLN A 574 -34.85 -0.20 31.46
N SER A 575 -35.23 0.09 30.22
CA SER A 575 -36.21 -0.69 29.47
C SER A 575 -35.58 -1.90 28.74
N HIS A 576 -34.33 -1.79 28.30
CA HIS A 576 -33.71 -2.81 27.42
C HIS A 576 -32.35 -3.33 27.89
N GLY A 577 -31.76 -2.75 28.95
CA GLY A 577 -30.51 -3.19 29.55
C GLY A 577 -29.24 -2.60 28.92
N ALA A 578 -28.11 -2.83 29.59
CA ALA A 578 -26.82 -2.22 29.26
C ALA A 578 -26.31 -2.53 27.85
N LEU A 579 -26.39 -3.80 27.43
CA LEU A 579 -25.86 -4.24 26.14
C LEU A 579 -26.65 -3.62 24.98
N TRP A 580 -27.96 -3.46 25.17
CA TRP A 580 -28.82 -2.87 24.15
C TRP A 580 -28.55 -1.38 24.00
N SER A 581 -28.48 -0.62 25.10
CA SER A 581 -28.10 0.80 25.07
C SER A 581 -26.71 1.03 24.47
N ALA A 582 -25.72 0.21 24.83
CA ALA A 582 -24.38 0.31 24.27
C ALA A 582 -24.36 -0.03 22.78
N GLY A 583 -25.02 -1.13 22.37
CA GLY A 583 -25.13 -1.51 20.96
C GLY A 583 -25.84 -0.46 20.11
N MET A 584 -26.85 0.19 20.67
CA MET A 584 -27.57 1.29 20.06
C MET A 584 -26.66 2.50 19.80
N LEU A 585 -25.91 2.94 20.82
CA LEU A 585 -24.97 4.05 20.67
C LEU A 585 -23.90 3.74 19.60
N VAL A 586 -23.35 2.52 19.61
CA VAL A 586 -22.39 2.06 18.60
C VAL A 586 -22.98 2.06 17.20
N PHE A 587 -24.22 1.58 17.04
CA PHE A 587 -24.90 1.55 15.74
C PHE A 587 -25.14 2.95 15.18
N VAL A 588 -25.58 3.89 16.04
CA VAL A 588 -25.87 5.27 15.64
C VAL A 588 -24.58 6.00 15.25
N LEU A 589 -23.57 5.99 16.13
CA LEU A 589 -22.30 6.66 15.85
C LEU A 589 -21.60 6.02 14.65
N GLY A 590 -21.60 4.68 14.57
CA GLY A 590 -21.04 3.95 13.44
C GLY A 590 -21.77 4.25 12.13
N GLY A 591 -23.10 4.35 12.14
CA GLY A 591 -23.90 4.72 10.98
C GLY A 591 -23.62 6.14 10.49
N THR A 592 -23.48 7.11 11.40
CA THR A 592 -23.12 8.49 11.04
C THR A 592 -21.72 8.56 10.41
N LEU A 593 -20.74 7.87 11.00
CA LEU A 593 -19.39 7.81 10.42
C LEU A 593 -19.37 7.08 9.07
N ALA A 594 -20.17 6.02 8.91
CA ALA A 594 -20.31 5.34 7.61
C ALA A 594 -20.91 6.26 6.54
N LEU A 595 -21.87 7.13 6.90
CA LEU A 595 -22.41 8.14 5.97
C LEU A 595 -21.38 9.22 5.63
N TYR A 596 -20.58 9.65 6.61
CA TYR A 596 -19.45 10.56 6.37
C TYR A 596 -18.44 9.95 5.39
N GLU A 597 -18.02 8.70 5.63
CA GLU A 597 -17.09 7.99 4.76
C GLU A 597 -17.68 7.75 3.36
N PHE A 598 -18.97 7.39 3.27
CA PHE A 598 -19.65 7.26 1.98
C PHE A 598 -19.64 8.59 1.19
N ARG A 599 -19.96 9.71 1.86
CA ARG A 599 -19.89 11.05 1.25
C ARG A 599 -18.46 11.40 0.82
N SER A 600 -17.48 11.14 1.69
CA SER A 600 -16.06 11.38 1.42
C SER A 600 -15.59 10.58 0.21
N SER A 601 -15.92 9.28 0.19
CA SER A 601 -15.65 8.34 -0.90
C SER A 601 -16.28 8.81 -2.21
N TRP A 602 -17.54 9.25 -2.19
CA TRP A 602 -18.20 9.78 -3.38
C TRP A 602 -17.52 11.03 -3.92
N ARG A 603 -17.14 11.96 -3.03
CA ARG A 603 -16.50 13.23 -3.41
C ARG A 603 -15.15 12.98 -4.07
N ILE A 604 -14.23 12.28 -3.42
CA ILE A 604 -12.90 12.01 -3.96
C ILE A 604 -12.95 11.18 -5.25
N ASN A 605 -13.86 10.21 -5.35
CA ASN A 605 -13.90 9.33 -6.53
C ASN A 605 -14.66 9.88 -7.73
N PHE A 606 -15.65 10.76 -7.53
CA PHE A 606 -16.55 11.19 -8.61
C PHE A 606 -16.72 12.70 -8.76
N ILE A 607 -16.22 13.51 -7.81
CA ILE A 607 -16.26 14.97 -7.90
C ILE A 607 -14.86 15.60 -8.00
N THR A 608 -13.93 15.31 -7.07
CA THR A 608 -12.66 16.07 -6.88
C THR A 608 -11.37 15.27 -7.09
N GLY A 609 -11.42 14.02 -7.54
CA GLY A 609 -10.20 13.20 -7.63
C GLY A 609 -9.31 13.47 -8.85
N ASP A 610 -9.54 14.56 -9.57
CA ASP A 610 -8.63 15.17 -10.55
C ASP A 610 -8.16 16.56 -10.12
N THR A 611 -8.40 16.94 -8.87
CA THR A 611 -7.94 18.19 -8.29
C THR A 611 -7.21 17.92 -6.98
N ALA A 612 -6.12 18.64 -6.72
CA ALA A 612 -5.33 18.50 -5.49
C ALA A 612 -6.00 19.19 -4.28
N ASP A 613 -7.32 19.08 -4.16
CA ASP A 613 -8.13 19.65 -3.06
C ASP A 613 -8.16 18.73 -1.83
N GLU A 614 -7.73 17.49 -1.99
CA GLU A 614 -7.82 16.43 -1.00
C GLU A 614 -6.46 15.78 -0.79
N MET A 615 -6.11 15.44 0.46
CA MET A 615 -4.79 14.91 0.82
C MET A 615 -4.46 13.55 0.17
N LEU A 616 -5.47 12.78 -0.25
CA LEU A 616 -5.28 11.58 -1.09
C LEU A 616 -4.69 11.89 -2.48
N VAL A 617 -4.81 13.14 -2.94
CA VAL A 617 -4.30 13.68 -4.20
C VAL A 617 -3.23 14.72 -3.87
N TYR A 618 -2.02 14.29 -3.52
CA TYR A 618 -0.95 15.20 -3.10
C TYR A 618 -0.38 16.03 -4.26
N THR A 619 -0.37 15.48 -5.46
CA THR A 619 -0.09 16.15 -6.73
C THR A 619 -1.07 15.65 -7.77
N GLN A 620 -1.32 16.40 -8.84
CA GLN A 620 -2.21 15.97 -9.91
C GLN A 620 -1.92 16.71 -11.21
N THR A 621 -1.94 15.99 -12.34
CA THR A 621 -1.96 16.61 -13.67
C THR A 621 -3.23 17.45 -13.79
N SER A 622 -3.08 18.74 -14.08
CA SER A 622 -4.20 19.66 -14.09
C SER A 622 -5.20 19.32 -15.20
N PRO A 623 -6.49 19.68 -15.01
CA PRO A 623 -7.46 19.64 -16.11
C PRO A 623 -7.09 20.52 -17.30
N ASP A 624 -6.21 21.52 -17.12
CA ASP A 624 -5.75 22.39 -18.20
C ASP A 624 -4.86 21.65 -19.21
N ALA A 625 -4.09 20.64 -18.77
CA ALA A 625 -3.31 19.80 -19.69
C ALA A 625 -4.22 19.10 -20.71
N LEU A 626 -5.36 18.54 -20.27
CA LEU A 626 -6.34 17.93 -21.17
C LEU A 626 -7.02 18.94 -22.09
N ARG A 627 -7.22 20.20 -21.63
CA ARG A 627 -7.73 21.28 -22.49
C ARG A 627 -6.74 21.59 -23.60
N VAL A 628 -5.45 21.73 -23.28
CA VAL A 628 -4.39 21.94 -24.28
C VAL A 628 -4.38 20.81 -25.31
N ILE A 629 -4.43 19.55 -24.88
CA ILE A 629 -4.44 18.39 -25.80
C ILE A 629 -5.69 18.38 -26.70
N ARG A 630 -6.87 18.71 -26.15
CA ARG A 630 -8.10 18.83 -26.94
C ARG A 630 -7.97 19.94 -27.98
N ASP A 631 -7.48 21.10 -27.58
CA ASP A 631 -7.34 22.27 -28.46
C ASP A 631 -6.31 21.98 -29.58
N LEU A 632 -5.21 21.28 -29.27
CA LEU A 632 -4.24 20.78 -30.27
C LEU A 632 -4.87 19.78 -31.24
N ARG A 633 -5.72 18.86 -30.74
CA ARG A 633 -6.44 17.90 -31.57
C ARG A 633 -7.41 18.61 -32.51
N GLU A 634 -8.20 19.55 -32.01
CA GLU A 634 -9.13 20.35 -32.81
C GLU A 634 -8.40 21.18 -33.87
N ALA A 635 -7.26 21.78 -33.51
CA ALA A 635 -6.41 22.52 -34.44
C ALA A 635 -5.84 21.62 -35.56
N SER A 636 -5.32 20.44 -35.22
CA SER A 636 -4.79 19.48 -36.20
C SER A 636 -5.89 18.99 -37.15
N LEU A 637 -7.03 18.58 -36.62
CA LEU A 637 -8.16 18.10 -37.43
C LEU A 637 -8.71 19.20 -38.35
N SER A 638 -8.77 20.44 -37.87
CA SER A 638 -9.26 21.57 -38.66
C SER A 638 -8.31 21.95 -39.80
N ARG A 639 -6.99 21.80 -39.59
CA ARG A 639 -5.97 22.26 -40.55
C ARG A 639 -5.49 21.17 -41.51
N PHE A 640 -5.32 19.94 -41.02
CA PHE A 640 -4.75 18.81 -41.75
C PHE A 640 -5.79 17.74 -42.09
N GLY A 641 -6.94 17.71 -41.40
CA GLY A 641 -7.95 16.65 -41.55
C GLY A 641 -7.62 15.38 -40.76
N ASP A 642 -6.48 15.34 -40.07
CA ASP A 642 -5.99 14.23 -39.25
C ASP A 642 -5.14 14.75 -38.06
N LEU A 643 -4.38 13.86 -37.40
CA LEU A 643 -3.48 14.18 -36.27
C LEU A 643 -2.01 14.33 -36.72
N SER A 644 -1.74 14.78 -37.94
CA SER A 644 -0.38 14.94 -38.46
C SER A 644 0.27 16.30 -38.16
N MET A 645 -0.38 17.15 -37.37
CA MET A 645 0.16 18.48 -37.02
C MET A 645 1.54 18.33 -36.37
N PRO A 646 2.58 19.04 -36.86
CA PRO A 646 3.90 19.03 -36.26
C PRO A 646 3.89 19.70 -34.87
N ILE A 647 4.21 18.94 -33.82
CA ILE A 647 4.20 19.38 -32.42
C ILE A 647 5.54 19.08 -31.78
N TRP A 648 6.12 20.07 -31.12
CA TRP A 648 7.25 19.87 -30.21
C TRP A 648 6.76 19.83 -28.77
N HIS A 649 7.37 18.97 -27.96
CA HIS A 649 7.19 18.99 -26.51
C HIS A 649 8.52 18.77 -25.81
N ASP A 650 8.61 19.11 -24.55
CA ASP A 650 9.79 18.79 -23.73
C ASP A 650 9.70 17.40 -23.10
N ASN A 651 10.71 17.07 -22.28
CA ASN A 651 10.99 15.74 -21.76
C ASN A 651 10.09 15.28 -20.60
N GLU A 652 8.84 15.73 -20.56
CA GLU A 652 7.88 15.37 -19.53
C GLU A 652 6.93 14.26 -20.00
N THR A 653 6.92 13.15 -19.27
CA THR A 653 6.16 11.92 -19.62
C THR A 653 4.65 12.08 -19.79
N VAL A 654 4.08 13.17 -19.27
CA VAL A 654 2.66 13.50 -19.51
C VAL A 654 2.39 13.72 -21.00
N TRP A 655 3.35 14.30 -21.72
CA TRP A 655 3.24 14.58 -23.14
C TRP A 655 3.40 13.32 -23.97
N ASP A 656 4.29 12.41 -23.60
CA ASP A 656 4.43 11.10 -24.27
C ASP A 656 3.10 10.34 -24.31
N TRP A 657 2.38 10.32 -23.17
CA TRP A 657 1.07 9.67 -23.10
C TRP A 657 0.01 10.37 -23.96
N TYR A 658 -0.15 11.70 -23.83
CA TYR A 658 -1.27 12.39 -24.47
C TYR A 658 -1.01 12.81 -25.92
N LEU A 659 0.25 12.95 -26.34
CA LEU A 659 0.64 13.27 -27.71
C LEU A 659 0.88 12.03 -28.57
N ARG A 660 0.96 10.82 -27.99
CA ARG A 660 1.03 9.55 -28.73
C ARG A 660 0.10 9.48 -29.95
N PRO A 661 -1.18 9.90 -29.91
CA PRO A 661 -2.06 9.82 -31.07
C PRO A 661 -1.65 10.70 -32.25
N PHE A 662 -0.79 11.70 -32.04
CA PHE A 662 -0.29 12.60 -33.09
C PHE A 662 0.88 11.92 -33.81
N SER A 663 0.82 11.87 -35.15
CA SER A 663 1.83 11.14 -35.93
C SER A 663 3.13 11.91 -36.12
N ASN A 664 3.14 13.21 -35.83
CA ASN A 664 4.29 14.09 -36.02
C ASN A 664 4.58 14.92 -34.76
N HIS A 665 4.73 14.26 -33.62
CA HIS A 665 5.25 14.87 -32.40
C HIS A 665 6.71 14.50 -32.20
N SER A 666 7.48 15.39 -31.57
CA SER A 666 8.87 15.11 -31.21
C SER A 666 9.26 15.75 -29.90
N GLU A 667 9.81 14.94 -29.00
CA GLU A 667 10.44 15.38 -27.76
C GLU A 667 11.72 16.19 -28.06
N GLN A 668 11.88 17.31 -27.37
CA GLN A 668 13.07 18.16 -27.43
C GLN A 668 13.87 18.06 -26.12
N PRO A 669 15.21 18.15 -26.16
CA PRO A 669 16.03 18.11 -24.96
C PRO A 669 15.69 19.24 -23.97
N ALA A 670 15.80 18.95 -22.67
CA ALA A 670 15.63 19.94 -21.61
C ALA A 670 16.64 21.10 -21.76
N GLY A 671 16.16 22.35 -21.65
CA GLY A 671 17.01 23.54 -21.52
C GLY A 671 17.59 24.15 -22.80
N ALA A 672 17.19 23.72 -24.01
CA ALA A 672 17.40 24.46 -25.25
C ALA A 672 16.64 23.80 -26.43
N PRO A 673 15.33 24.09 -26.65
CA PRO A 673 14.77 23.79 -27.96
C PRO A 673 15.60 24.56 -28.99
N GLY A 674 16.05 23.88 -30.04
CA GLY A 674 16.62 24.59 -31.19
C GLY A 674 15.61 25.60 -31.74
N VAL A 675 16.03 26.46 -32.67
CA VAL A 675 15.05 27.26 -33.42
C VAL A 675 14.07 26.29 -34.08
N PRO A 676 12.76 26.36 -33.78
CA PRO A 676 11.79 25.46 -34.39
C PRO A 676 11.81 25.62 -35.90
N ALA A 677 11.69 24.50 -36.60
CA ALA A 677 11.52 24.55 -38.05
C ALA A 677 10.22 25.29 -38.40
N ASP A 678 10.19 25.95 -39.57
CA ASP A 678 9.05 26.78 -40.01
C ASP A 678 7.71 26.01 -40.11
N ASP A 679 7.76 24.67 -40.09
CA ASP A 679 6.61 23.79 -40.14
C ASP A 679 6.06 23.40 -38.74
N VAL A 680 6.78 23.67 -37.65
CA VAL A 680 6.31 23.45 -36.28
C VAL A 680 5.14 24.38 -35.98
N MET A 681 4.01 23.82 -35.54
CA MET A 681 2.78 24.58 -35.34
C MET A 681 2.45 24.81 -33.87
N ALA A 682 2.96 23.96 -32.97
CA ALA A 682 2.77 24.09 -31.54
C ALA A 682 4.00 23.57 -30.77
N ILE A 683 4.27 24.20 -29.64
CA ILE A 683 5.36 23.85 -28.74
C ILE A 683 4.79 23.79 -27.33
N VAL A 684 4.98 22.67 -26.66
CA VAL A 684 4.60 22.48 -25.26
C VAL A 684 5.87 22.42 -24.42
N VAL A 685 6.03 23.35 -23.48
CA VAL A 685 7.27 23.47 -22.71
C VAL A 685 6.96 23.83 -21.26
N LEU A 686 7.71 23.24 -20.34
CA LEU A 686 7.69 23.54 -18.92
C LEU A 686 8.20 24.97 -18.67
N ASP A 687 7.61 25.63 -17.68
CA ASP A 687 7.97 27.00 -17.31
C ASP A 687 9.45 27.13 -16.89
N GLU A 688 10.01 26.09 -16.27
CA GLU A 688 11.41 26.00 -15.87
C GLU A 688 12.36 26.04 -17.08
N ASN A 689 11.93 25.41 -18.19
CA ASN A 689 12.67 25.38 -19.45
C ASN A 689 12.54 26.70 -20.24
N LEU A 690 11.51 27.53 -19.98
CA LEU A 690 11.35 28.82 -20.68
C LEU A 690 12.51 29.78 -20.43
N SER A 691 13.18 29.72 -19.27
CA SER A 691 14.32 30.59 -18.96
C SER A 691 15.51 30.42 -19.92
N SER A 692 15.57 29.27 -20.61
CA SER A 692 16.58 28.96 -21.63
C SER A 692 16.18 29.41 -23.05
N ILE A 693 14.94 29.87 -23.23
CA ILE A 693 14.33 30.25 -24.50
C ILE A 693 14.28 31.79 -24.55
N ASP A 694 15.17 32.42 -25.32
CA ASP A 694 15.18 33.88 -25.52
C ASP A 694 13.97 34.31 -26.37
N ASP A 695 13.48 35.55 -26.23
CA ASP A 695 12.33 36.09 -27.00
C ASP A 695 12.54 35.99 -28.52
N ASN A 696 13.81 35.92 -28.96
CA ASN A 696 14.21 35.76 -30.36
C ASN A 696 14.16 34.31 -30.89
N THR A 697 13.97 33.30 -30.02
CA THR A 697 14.03 31.88 -30.41
C THR A 697 12.68 31.29 -30.84
N LEU A 698 11.55 31.93 -30.51
CA LEU A 698 10.20 31.52 -30.92
C LEU A 698 9.44 32.60 -31.72
N PRO A 699 10.02 33.17 -32.80
CA PRO A 699 9.36 34.22 -33.57
C PRO A 699 8.08 33.68 -34.22
N GLY A 700 6.95 34.37 -33.99
CA GLY A 700 5.66 34.01 -34.59
C GLY A 700 4.76 33.11 -33.74
N PHE A 701 5.22 32.65 -32.57
CA PHE A 701 4.40 31.91 -31.61
C PHE A 701 3.74 32.84 -30.58
N LEU A 702 2.53 32.48 -30.13
CA LEU A 702 1.85 33.13 -29.01
C LEU A 702 2.07 32.29 -27.74
N ILE A 703 2.74 32.87 -26.74
CA ILE A 703 2.98 32.19 -25.46
C ILE A 703 1.72 32.26 -24.60
N GLN A 704 1.27 31.11 -24.12
CA GLN A 704 0.18 30.97 -23.16
C GLN A 704 0.63 30.08 -22.01
N LYS A 705 0.36 30.51 -20.78
CA LYS A 705 0.75 29.76 -19.58
C LYS A 705 -0.46 29.03 -19.00
N TYR A 706 -0.28 27.74 -18.78
CA TYR A 706 -1.25 26.86 -18.14
C TYR A 706 -0.60 26.16 -16.95
N PRO A 707 -1.32 25.95 -15.83
CA PRO A 707 -0.85 25.07 -14.77
C PRO A 707 -0.70 23.65 -15.33
N LEU A 708 0.48 23.02 -15.21
CA LEU A 708 0.63 21.60 -15.56
C LEU A 708 0.26 20.68 -14.39
N ARG A 709 0.70 21.04 -13.18
CA ARG A 709 0.46 20.26 -11.95
C ARG A 709 -0.18 21.12 -10.88
N TRP A 710 -1.11 20.53 -10.14
CA TRP A 710 -1.63 21.06 -8.88
C TRP A 710 -1.03 20.28 -7.71
N TRP A 711 -0.83 20.97 -6.58
CA TRP A 711 -0.23 20.41 -5.38
C TRP A 711 -1.13 20.67 -4.18
N PHE A 712 -1.29 19.65 -3.34
CA PHE A 712 -2.02 19.79 -2.09
C PHE A 712 -1.20 20.69 -1.13
N PRO A 713 -1.83 21.64 -0.42
CA PRO A 713 -1.11 22.58 0.44
C PRO A 713 -0.67 21.93 1.77
N GLU A 714 0.29 21.02 1.72
CA GLU A 714 0.69 20.17 2.86
C GLU A 714 1.14 20.96 4.10
N ASP A 715 1.93 22.01 3.90
CA ASP A 715 2.46 22.87 4.98
C ASP A 715 1.36 23.64 5.73
N GLN A 716 0.28 23.98 5.02
CA GLN A 716 -0.84 24.72 5.58
C GLN A 716 -1.82 23.79 6.31
N ILE A 717 -1.80 22.49 6.01
CA ILE A 717 -2.81 21.55 6.51
C ILE A 717 -2.29 20.68 7.67
N TYR A 718 -1.21 19.91 7.49
CA TYR A 718 -0.86 18.87 8.47
C TYR A 718 0.61 18.79 8.89
N ARG A 719 1.53 19.51 8.23
CA ARG A 719 2.93 19.49 8.64
C ARG A 719 3.10 20.27 9.93
N LEU A 720 3.76 19.64 10.91
CA LEU A 720 4.06 20.27 12.20
C LEU A 720 5.45 20.91 12.09
N GLN A 721 5.55 22.21 12.39
CA GLN A 721 6.83 22.92 12.44
C GLN A 721 7.69 22.39 13.60
N PRO A 722 9.03 22.40 13.54
CA PRO A 722 9.87 21.82 14.59
C PRO A 722 9.62 22.36 16.01
N ASP A 723 9.17 23.60 16.10
CA ASP A 723 8.92 24.39 17.31
C ASP A 723 7.42 24.51 17.67
N TRP A 724 6.55 23.71 17.04
CA TRP A 724 5.09 23.73 17.23
C TRP A 724 4.60 23.58 18.68
N LEU A 725 5.44 23.01 19.57
CA LEU A 725 5.16 22.87 21.00
C LEU A 725 5.57 24.10 21.82
N THR A 726 6.55 24.87 21.36
CA THR A 726 7.15 25.98 22.10
C THR A 726 6.63 27.33 21.63
N GLU A 727 6.43 27.51 20.32
CA GLU A 727 5.86 28.74 19.78
C GLU A 727 4.31 28.73 19.86
N ALA A 728 3.74 29.93 19.92
CA ALA A 728 2.30 30.09 19.83
C ALA A 728 1.88 29.96 18.35
N PRO A 729 0.76 29.28 18.05
CA PRO A 729 0.26 29.23 16.68
C PRO A 729 0.03 30.64 16.12
N ASN A 730 0.40 30.83 14.86
CA ASN A 730 0.25 32.06 14.10
C ASN A 730 -0.46 31.76 12.76
N GLU A 731 -0.63 32.78 11.92
CA GLU A 731 -1.32 32.64 10.62
C GLU A 731 -0.68 31.56 9.73
N ASN A 732 0.66 31.45 9.76
CA ASN A 732 1.45 30.49 8.99
C ASN A 732 1.50 29.07 9.60
N SER A 733 0.94 28.89 10.80
CA SER A 733 0.88 27.58 11.42
C SER A 733 -0.12 26.69 10.69
N SER A 734 0.24 25.42 10.50
CA SER A 734 -0.65 24.46 9.87
C SER A 734 -1.97 24.31 10.63
N LEU A 735 -3.04 23.94 9.93
CA LEU A 735 -4.34 23.66 10.53
C LEU A 735 -4.22 22.61 11.64
N LEU A 736 -3.43 21.56 11.46
CA LEU A 736 -3.17 20.58 12.52
C LEU A 736 -2.50 21.19 13.76
N THR A 737 -1.53 22.11 13.57
CA THR A 737 -0.90 22.81 14.70
C THR A 737 -1.94 23.63 15.47
N LYS A 738 -2.76 24.39 14.73
CA LYS A 738 -3.85 25.20 15.29
C LYS A 738 -4.85 24.32 16.05
N VAL A 739 -5.31 23.22 15.46
CA VAL A 739 -6.24 22.26 16.11
C VAL A 739 -5.63 21.64 17.37
N LEU A 740 -4.34 21.29 17.38
CA LEU A 740 -3.71 20.66 18.55
C LEU A 740 -3.44 21.64 19.70
N ARG A 741 -3.19 22.92 19.41
CA ARG A 741 -2.74 23.93 20.37
C ARG A 741 -3.83 24.90 20.80
N GLN A 742 -4.72 25.24 19.88
CA GLN A 742 -5.81 26.21 20.03
C GLN A 742 -7.12 25.67 19.40
N PRO A 743 -7.61 24.47 19.78
CA PRO A 743 -8.78 23.83 19.15
C PRO A 743 -10.09 24.62 19.22
N LEU A 744 -10.15 25.66 20.06
CA LEU A 744 -11.35 26.45 20.34
C LEU A 744 -11.24 27.89 19.83
N ASP A 745 -10.15 28.23 19.16
CA ASP A 745 -9.96 29.54 18.55
C ASP A 745 -10.85 29.71 17.32
N GLN A 746 -11.37 30.93 17.09
CA GLN A 746 -12.34 31.18 16.02
C GLN A 746 -11.73 31.00 14.62
N ASP A 747 -10.44 31.30 14.44
CA ASP A 747 -9.76 31.13 13.16
C ASP A 747 -9.35 29.67 12.89
N THR A 748 -9.45 28.82 13.93
CA THR A 748 -9.15 27.39 13.88
C THR A 748 -10.39 26.53 13.69
N ALA A 749 -11.51 26.97 14.28
CA ALA A 749 -12.83 26.33 14.30
C ALA A 749 -13.54 26.42 12.94
#